data_AF-A0A4U1J9D6-F1
#
_entry.id   AF-A0A4U1J9D6-F1
#
_cell.length_a   1.000
_cell.length_b   1.000
_cell.length_c   1.000
_cell.angle_alpha   90.00
_cell.angle_beta   90.00
_cell.angle_gamma   90.00
#
_symmetry.space_group_name_H-M   'P 1'
#
loop_
_entity.id
_entity.type
_entity.pdbx_description
1 polymer ?
#
loop_
_entity_poly.entity_id
_entity_poly.type
_entity_poly.pdbx_seq_one_letter_code
_entity_poly.pdbx_strand_id
1 'polypeptide(L)'
;MGSFFTNVHVRLPQGTSLEPLRAALIAAAEEEGAELCAEGAEPDRTVLILGPNEHGWVSLYDERTEGQDQARLDELAALTSRALGAPALTVLVHDSDVLCMDLFDKGACVDRYNSHPSYFGEEVDAGDAEDLSGHPERWVKGFALALSAADLRAIWSGNALFAEATLAETARALGAPPEQMGVGYRYLDEQTRAKATALRFRLRERPGYEAAAAGPTVLVAQTVGENVPARFAVGDEVRVSLTTHNQGGPSQGLLVAAWGEAITQGLVKVEHFEVLVGDVRAGAQHEMVTPSAREHQGSTMAVAELKEAVLPAGVPGGFHAMAPGGDWQRAFAAMQRAQVHVNVVGRVVSAGAAALHVGLVPLAHREGQTSITYELTLDAPLWRPLRAAPETPSQVLLPLSMGQLLVAFVVFPDRSEAVAQHAAQAFEKLATLAAKASAFDTTMFLAEAGRRPDTKSAPGNDFFEGARWRALVQGMREEQVVTVQAKEDIHARMAQAAATGLMPMPGLGISFGGSILPQEEPETTVLSLWVNVTELAEARGSAARAHLVEVVEGALERLGALQGFLARWGTAPSNSLDTTPYEVACGIHRGTLRPSWASRWLRAVGSEVTWIGAPLLAHLDAASRERLAQVADVRAGTEWLRVEARPGESLTEIERALAALLPER
;
A
#
# COMPACT_ATOMS: atom_id res chain seq x y z
N MET A 1 -8.73 3.79 -2.61
CA MET A 1 -8.43 4.75 -1.53
C MET A 1 -9.62 4.67 -0.60
N GLY A 2 -9.40 4.34 0.67
CA GLY A 2 -10.49 4.31 1.64
C GLY A 2 -10.99 5.71 1.97
N SER A 3 -12.14 5.77 2.61
CA SER A 3 -12.77 7.00 3.08
C SER A 3 -12.24 7.38 4.46
N PHE A 4 -12.04 8.68 4.66
CA PHE A 4 -11.61 9.26 5.93
C PHE A 4 -12.53 10.42 6.26
N PHE A 5 -13.47 10.24 7.18
CA PHE A 5 -14.36 11.33 7.55
C PHE A 5 -14.79 11.28 9.02
N THR A 6 -15.25 12.44 9.50
CA THR A 6 -15.91 12.58 10.81
C THR A 6 -17.11 13.50 10.72
N ASN A 7 -18.09 13.30 11.60
CA ASN A 7 -19.23 14.20 11.76
C ASN A 7 -19.94 13.93 13.10
N VAL A 8 -20.87 14.83 13.45
CA VAL A 8 -21.73 14.68 14.64
C VAL A 8 -23.19 14.81 14.24
N HIS A 9 -24.06 13.95 14.78
CA HIS A 9 -25.49 13.94 14.50
C HIS A 9 -26.31 14.02 15.77
N VAL A 10 -27.42 14.76 15.73
CA VAL A 10 -28.39 14.87 16.83
C VAL A 10 -29.79 14.82 16.27
N ARG A 11 -30.70 14.13 16.97
CA ARG A 11 -32.11 14.04 16.59
C ARG A 11 -32.96 14.95 17.47
N LEU A 12 -33.69 15.87 16.87
CA LEU A 12 -34.51 16.86 17.55
C LEU A 12 -35.97 16.80 17.07
N PRO A 13 -36.94 17.16 17.92
CA PRO A 13 -38.30 17.44 17.46
C PRO A 13 -38.32 18.53 16.38
N GLN A 14 -39.24 18.43 15.41
CA GLN A 14 -39.42 19.46 14.39
C GLN A 14 -39.69 20.84 15.03
N GLY A 15 -39.06 21.88 14.47
CA GLY A 15 -39.19 23.26 14.96
C GLY A 15 -38.33 23.60 16.19
N THR A 16 -37.52 22.66 16.70
CA THR A 16 -36.54 22.96 17.75
C THR A 16 -35.55 24.01 17.25
N SER A 17 -35.33 25.06 18.04
CA SER A 17 -34.36 26.12 17.70
C SER A 17 -32.92 25.60 17.81
N LEU A 18 -32.10 25.93 16.81
CA LEU A 18 -30.66 25.63 16.80
C LEU A 18 -29.81 26.78 17.36
N GLU A 19 -30.42 27.88 17.78
CA GLU A 19 -29.70 29.02 18.36
C GLU A 19 -28.85 28.66 19.60
N PRO A 20 -29.30 27.80 20.54
CA PRO A 20 -28.46 27.39 21.67
C PRO A 20 -27.18 26.68 21.22
N LEU A 21 -27.26 25.85 20.18
CA LEU A 21 -26.11 25.16 19.60
C LEU A 21 -25.16 26.17 18.94
N ARG A 22 -25.69 27.10 18.13
CA ARG A 22 -24.88 28.14 17.47
C ARG A 22 -24.13 28.99 18.50
N ALA A 23 -24.81 29.43 19.55
CA ALA A 23 -24.21 30.21 20.62
C ALA A 23 -23.12 29.43 21.35
N ALA A 24 -23.35 28.14 21.65
CA ALA A 24 -22.35 27.28 22.28
C ALA A 24 -21.11 27.07 21.40
N LEU A 25 -21.30 26.85 20.09
CA LEU A 25 -20.19 26.70 19.14
C LEU A 25 -19.36 27.99 19.01
N ILE A 26 -20.01 29.16 19.00
CA ILE A 26 -19.32 30.45 18.97
C ILE A 26 -18.52 30.65 20.27
N ALA A 27 -19.14 30.42 21.43
CA ALA A 27 -18.46 30.57 22.72
C ALA A 27 -17.24 29.64 22.85
N ALA A 28 -17.37 28.37 22.44
CA ALA A 28 -16.25 27.43 22.45
C ALA A 28 -15.13 27.87 21.49
N ALA A 29 -15.47 28.36 20.29
CA ALA A 29 -14.47 28.91 19.38
C ALA A 29 -13.77 30.15 19.97
N GLU A 30 -14.49 31.01 20.69
CA GLU A 30 -13.92 32.18 21.36
C GLU A 30 -12.98 31.83 22.52
N GLU A 31 -13.29 30.78 23.28
CA GLU A 31 -12.42 30.21 24.33
C GLU A 31 -11.13 29.64 23.73
N GLU A 32 -11.20 29.10 22.52
CA GLU A 32 -10.06 28.63 21.73
C GLU A 32 -9.27 29.76 21.04
N GLY A 33 -9.64 31.02 21.29
CA GLY A 33 -8.96 32.18 20.72
C GLY A 33 -9.35 32.49 19.28
N ALA A 34 -10.46 31.95 18.78
CA ALA A 34 -11.04 32.34 17.51
C ALA A 34 -12.12 33.43 17.69
N GLU A 35 -12.54 34.02 16.59
CA GLU A 35 -13.66 34.96 16.51
C GLU A 35 -14.47 34.67 15.24
N LEU A 36 -15.76 35.03 15.27
CA LEU A 36 -16.61 34.87 14.09
C LEU A 36 -16.12 35.79 12.96
N CYS A 37 -15.93 35.23 11.77
CA CYS A 37 -15.46 35.97 10.61
C CYS A 37 -16.43 37.10 10.21
N ALA A 38 -15.87 38.26 9.87
CA ALA A 38 -16.60 39.26 9.10
C ALA A 38 -16.98 38.72 7.71
N GLU A 39 -18.05 39.26 7.13
CA GLU A 39 -18.50 38.86 5.80
C GLU A 39 -17.37 39.05 4.76
N GLY A 40 -17.09 38.00 3.99
CA GLY A 40 -16.03 37.99 2.97
C GLY A 40 -14.61 37.72 3.48
N ALA A 41 -14.38 37.62 4.79
CA ALA A 41 -13.07 37.21 5.31
C ALA A 41 -12.85 35.70 5.12
N GLU A 42 -11.60 35.31 4.84
CA GLU A 42 -11.19 33.91 4.75
C GLU A 42 -11.16 33.28 6.17
N PRO A 43 -11.90 32.18 6.40
CA PRO A 43 -11.94 31.51 7.71
C PRO A 43 -10.78 30.53 7.91
N ASP A 44 -10.37 30.34 9.16
CA ASP A 44 -9.42 29.28 9.57
C ASP A 44 -10.11 27.97 9.94
N ARG A 45 -11.38 28.05 10.33
CA ARG A 45 -12.24 26.90 10.65
C ARG A 45 -13.66 27.20 10.22
N THR A 46 -14.30 26.24 9.58
CA THR A 46 -15.74 26.30 9.31
C THR A 46 -16.46 25.14 10.00
N VAL A 47 -17.57 25.45 10.66
CA VAL A 47 -18.53 24.47 11.15
C VAL A 47 -19.81 24.63 10.34
N LEU A 48 -20.25 23.56 9.69
CA LEU A 48 -21.50 23.50 8.94
C LEU A 48 -22.56 22.80 9.76
N ILE A 49 -23.73 23.41 9.89
CA ILE A 49 -24.89 22.86 10.56
C ILE A 49 -25.98 22.63 9.51
N LEU A 50 -26.31 21.36 9.25
CA LEU A 50 -27.32 20.96 8.27
C LEU A 50 -28.54 20.40 8.99
N GLY A 51 -29.73 20.94 8.72
CA GLY A 51 -31.00 20.44 9.25
C GLY A 51 -31.74 21.43 10.17
N PRO A 52 -32.77 20.95 10.90
CA PRO A 52 -33.24 19.57 10.94
C PRO A 52 -33.84 19.10 9.59
N ASN A 53 -33.59 17.85 9.20
CA ASN A 53 -34.26 17.23 8.06
C ASN A 53 -35.70 16.79 8.40
N GLU A 54 -36.40 16.15 7.46
CA GLU A 54 -37.78 15.70 7.66
C GLU A 54 -37.97 14.70 8.82
N HIS A 55 -36.91 14.00 9.21
CA HIS A 55 -36.87 13.04 10.32
C HIS A 55 -36.32 13.62 11.63
N GLY A 56 -36.05 14.94 11.66
CA GLY A 56 -35.57 15.67 12.83
C GLY A 56 -34.05 15.61 13.03
N TRP A 57 -33.29 15.05 12.10
CA TRP A 57 -31.83 14.95 12.22
C TRP A 57 -31.14 16.26 11.84
N VAL A 58 -30.21 16.66 12.69
CA VAL A 58 -29.24 17.73 12.44
C VAL A 58 -27.86 17.11 12.37
N SER A 59 -27.11 17.49 11.34
CA SER A 59 -25.76 17.00 11.04
C SER A 59 -24.78 18.16 11.16
N LEU A 60 -23.71 17.96 11.93
CA LEU A 60 -22.63 18.91 12.11
C LEU A 60 -21.37 18.38 11.43
N TYR A 61 -20.76 19.25 10.63
CA TYR A 61 -19.50 18.98 9.95
C TYR A 61 -18.50 20.06 10.33
N ASP A 62 -17.49 19.69 11.11
CA ASP A 62 -16.47 20.60 11.59
C ASP A 62 -15.16 20.31 10.87
N GLU A 63 -14.62 21.31 10.17
CA GLU A 63 -13.31 21.22 9.51
C GLU A 63 -12.21 20.74 10.47
N ARG A 64 -12.32 21.08 11.75
CA ARG A 64 -11.33 20.73 12.79
C ARG A 64 -11.27 19.23 13.10
N THR A 65 -12.35 18.48 12.89
CA THR A 65 -12.41 17.04 13.21
C THR A 65 -11.96 16.16 12.04
N GLU A 66 -11.81 16.72 10.83
CA GLU A 66 -11.38 15.99 9.61
C GLU A 66 -9.94 15.44 9.68
N GLY A 67 -9.18 15.78 10.72
CA GLY A 67 -7.92 15.13 11.07
C GLY A 67 -8.09 13.81 11.84
N GLN A 68 -9.33 13.39 12.12
CA GLN A 68 -9.67 12.19 12.90
C GLN A 68 -9.13 12.19 14.33
N ASP A 69 -9.00 13.39 14.91
CA ASP A 69 -8.70 13.55 16.34
C ASP A 69 -9.97 13.25 17.14
N GLN A 70 -9.97 12.09 17.80
CA GLN A 70 -11.12 11.62 18.59
C GLN A 70 -11.48 12.59 19.72
N ALA A 71 -10.50 13.23 20.38
CA ALA A 71 -10.79 14.14 21.49
C ALA A 71 -11.58 15.36 21.01
N ARG A 72 -11.23 15.90 19.84
CA ARG A 72 -11.94 17.03 19.22
C ARG A 72 -13.34 16.68 18.77
N LEU A 73 -13.52 15.45 18.28
CA LEU A 73 -14.83 14.93 17.88
C LEU A 73 -15.73 14.73 19.11
N ASP A 74 -15.17 14.17 20.19
CA ASP A 74 -15.84 14.00 21.49
C ASP A 74 -16.25 15.35 22.09
N GLU A 75 -15.38 16.35 22.07
CA GLU A 75 -15.68 17.73 22.50
C GLU A 75 -16.89 18.31 21.75
N LEU A 76 -16.92 18.16 20.42
CA LEU A 76 -18.00 18.66 19.58
C LEU A 76 -19.34 17.98 19.90
N ALA A 77 -19.36 16.66 20.06
CA ALA A 77 -20.56 15.91 20.43
C ALA A 77 -21.01 16.19 21.87
N ALA A 78 -20.07 16.35 22.80
CA ALA A 78 -20.36 16.71 24.17
C ALA A 78 -20.99 18.11 24.27
N LEU A 79 -20.44 19.08 23.54
CA LEU A 79 -21.00 20.43 23.42
C LEU A 79 -22.40 20.40 22.79
N THR A 80 -22.56 19.65 21.70
CA THR A 80 -23.82 19.55 20.96
C THR A 80 -24.94 18.96 21.83
N SER A 81 -24.68 17.83 22.49
CA SER A 81 -25.67 17.17 23.34
C SER A 81 -26.05 18.01 24.56
N ARG A 82 -25.10 18.76 25.14
CA ARG A 82 -25.35 19.67 26.26
C ARG A 82 -26.18 20.88 25.83
N ALA A 83 -25.83 21.51 24.71
CA ALA A 83 -26.48 22.73 24.22
C ALA A 83 -27.94 22.48 23.80
N LEU A 84 -28.21 21.30 23.25
CA LEU A 84 -29.55 20.94 22.75
C LEU A 84 -30.36 20.09 23.73
N GLY A 85 -29.74 19.57 24.80
CA GLY A 85 -30.40 18.69 25.75
C GLY A 85 -30.88 17.37 25.14
N ALA A 86 -30.22 16.90 24.08
CA ALA A 86 -30.58 15.71 23.32
C ALA A 86 -29.33 14.84 23.07
N PRO A 87 -29.47 13.52 22.89
CA PRO A 87 -28.31 12.67 22.61
C PRO A 87 -27.65 13.00 21.26
N ALA A 88 -26.33 13.04 21.25
CA ALA A 88 -25.52 13.26 20.06
C ALA A 88 -24.71 12.01 19.73
N LEU A 89 -24.45 11.79 18.45
CA LEU A 89 -23.73 10.67 17.89
C LEU A 89 -22.51 11.19 17.14
N THR A 90 -21.31 10.70 17.45
CA THR A 90 -20.12 10.87 16.60
C THR A 90 -20.08 9.76 15.54
N VAL A 91 -19.55 10.08 14.36
CA VAL A 91 -19.13 9.06 13.39
C VAL A 91 -17.70 9.37 12.99
N LEU A 92 -16.88 8.33 12.94
CA LEU A 92 -15.54 8.35 12.37
C LEU A 92 -15.36 7.10 11.52
N VAL A 93 -15.05 7.29 10.24
CA VAL A 93 -14.65 6.20 9.34
C VAL A 93 -13.20 6.38 8.95
N HIS A 94 -12.36 5.38 9.20
CA HIS A 94 -10.93 5.37 8.90
C HIS A 94 -10.59 4.33 7.83
N ASP A 95 -10.04 4.82 6.70
CA ASP A 95 -9.64 4.05 5.52
C ASP A 95 -10.68 3.05 5.00
N SER A 96 -11.98 3.34 5.18
CA SER A 96 -13.09 2.41 4.93
C SER A 96 -13.05 1.09 5.71
N ASP A 97 -12.11 0.91 6.65
CA ASP A 97 -11.87 -0.35 7.35
C ASP A 97 -12.36 -0.35 8.80
N VAL A 98 -12.43 0.84 9.41
CA VAL A 98 -12.82 1.02 10.80
C VAL A 98 -13.95 2.03 10.90
N LEU A 99 -15.05 1.64 11.54
CA LEU A 99 -16.13 2.51 11.96
C LEU A 99 -16.03 2.70 13.48
N CYS A 100 -15.81 3.93 13.92
CA CYS A 100 -15.98 4.33 15.31
C CYS A 100 -17.24 5.21 15.43
N MET A 101 -18.04 4.97 16.46
CA MET A 101 -19.18 5.79 16.79
C MET A 101 -19.35 5.90 18.31
N ASP A 102 -19.60 7.10 18.81
CA ASP A 102 -19.78 7.35 20.24
C ASP A 102 -21.11 8.05 20.50
N LEU A 103 -21.77 7.63 21.57
CA LEU A 103 -23.03 8.20 22.01
C LEU A 103 -22.80 9.14 23.18
N PHE A 104 -23.26 10.38 23.04
CA PHE A 104 -23.19 11.41 24.08
C PHE A 104 -24.57 11.76 24.60
N ASP A 105 -24.73 11.86 25.92
CA ASP A 105 -25.94 12.40 26.57
C ASP A 105 -25.55 13.47 27.58
N LYS A 106 -26.16 14.65 27.48
CA LYS A 106 -25.89 15.82 28.34
C LYS A 106 -24.40 16.15 28.48
N GLY A 107 -23.65 15.91 27.40
CA GLY A 107 -22.22 16.20 27.32
C GLY A 107 -21.30 15.19 27.99
N ALA A 108 -21.77 13.97 28.27
CA ALA A 108 -20.94 12.84 28.67
C ALA A 108 -21.02 11.72 27.62
N CYS A 109 -19.89 11.09 27.31
CA CYS A 109 -19.85 9.88 26.49
C CYS A 109 -20.46 8.73 27.30
N VAL A 110 -21.59 8.20 26.85
CA VAL A 110 -22.34 7.13 27.54
C VAL A 110 -22.17 5.77 26.86
N ASP A 111 -21.64 5.72 25.64
CA ASP A 111 -21.33 4.47 24.94
C ASP A 111 -20.35 4.68 23.78
N ARG A 112 -19.64 3.61 23.38
CA ARG A 112 -18.70 3.61 22.25
C ARG A 112 -18.84 2.33 21.43
N TYR A 113 -18.71 2.46 20.12
CA TYR A 113 -18.65 1.36 19.17
C TYR A 113 -17.41 1.53 18.30
N ASN A 114 -16.59 0.49 18.18
CA ASN A 114 -15.48 0.40 17.25
C ASN A 114 -15.55 -0.96 16.54
N SER A 115 -15.73 -0.95 15.23
CA SER A 115 -15.87 -2.18 14.43
C SER A 115 -14.59 -3.03 14.39
N HIS A 116 -13.42 -2.46 14.75
CA HIS A 116 -12.14 -3.17 14.75
C HIS A 116 -11.14 -2.58 15.77
N PRO A 117 -11.33 -2.82 17.09
CA PRO A 117 -10.49 -2.22 18.15
C PRO A 117 -8.99 -2.50 18.00
N SER A 118 -8.62 -3.67 17.49
CA SER A 118 -7.23 -4.09 17.31
C SER A 118 -6.56 -3.59 16.02
N TYR A 119 -7.19 -2.68 15.27
CA TYR A 119 -6.75 -2.32 13.91
C TYR A 119 -5.34 -1.73 13.88
N PHE A 120 -5.01 -0.92 14.89
CA PHE A 120 -3.72 -0.26 15.01
C PHE A 120 -2.63 -1.13 15.65
N GLY A 121 -2.88 -2.44 15.83
CA GLY A 121 -1.92 -3.41 16.33
C GLY A 121 -1.74 -3.42 17.86
N GLU A 122 -2.56 -2.66 18.58
CA GLU A 122 -2.61 -2.68 20.04
C GLU A 122 -3.39 -3.91 20.51
N GLU A 123 -2.84 -4.63 21.50
CA GLU A 123 -3.61 -5.66 22.19
C GLU A 123 -4.67 -4.98 23.05
N VAL A 124 -5.93 -5.09 22.63
CA VAL A 124 -7.09 -4.63 23.40
C VAL A 124 -7.50 -5.76 24.34
N ASP A 125 -7.59 -5.47 25.64
CA ASP A 125 -8.05 -6.46 26.59
C ASP A 125 -9.54 -6.79 26.40
N ALA A 126 -9.99 -7.92 26.95
CA ALA A 126 -11.36 -8.39 26.71
C ALA A 126 -12.43 -7.44 27.28
N GLY A 127 -12.13 -6.68 28.33
CA GLY A 127 -13.04 -5.70 28.92
C GLY A 127 -13.15 -4.47 28.04
N ASP A 128 -12.03 -3.94 27.59
CA ASP A 128 -11.99 -2.81 26.64
C ASP A 128 -12.66 -3.18 25.31
N ALA A 129 -12.46 -4.41 24.82
CA ALA A 129 -13.11 -4.89 23.61
C ALA A 129 -14.64 -5.02 23.78
N GLU A 130 -15.12 -5.41 24.97
CA GLU A 130 -16.54 -5.44 25.30
C GLU A 130 -17.11 -4.01 25.35
N ASP A 131 -16.42 -3.08 26.00
CA ASP A 131 -16.83 -1.67 26.10
C ASP A 131 -16.82 -0.96 24.73
N LEU A 132 -15.97 -1.39 23.79
CA LEU A 132 -15.91 -0.90 22.42
C LEU A 132 -16.85 -1.64 21.46
N SER A 133 -17.53 -2.70 21.89
CA SER A 133 -18.48 -3.43 21.03
C SER A 133 -19.83 -2.72 20.87
N GLY A 134 -20.04 -1.64 21.64
CA GLY A 134 -21.29 -0.90 21.73
C GLY A 134 -22.38 -1.66 22.50
N HIS A 135 -23.25 -0.91 23.16
CA HIS A 135 -24.41 -1.42 23.88
C HIS A 135 -25.72 -0.94 23.20
N PRO A 136 -26.24 -1.64 22.18
CA PRO A 136 -27.39 -1.22 21.38
C PRO A 136 -28.61 -0.72 22.17
N GLU A 137 -28.87 -1.30 23.33
CA GLU A 137 -29.87 -0.87 24.31
C GLU A 137 -29.74 0.61 24.73
N ARG A 138 -28.52 1.14 24.89
CA ARG A 138 -28.27 2.56 25.20
C ARG A 138 -28.69 3.45 24.03
N TRP A 139 -28.45 3.01 22.80
CA TRP A 139 -28.74 3.74 21.56
C TRP A 139 -30.24 3.77 21.24
N VAL A 140 -30.90 2.61 21.33
CA VAL A 140 -32.36 2.49 21.17
C VAL A 140 -33.08 3.39 22.17
N LYS A 141 -32.62 3.39 23.43
CA LYS A 141 -33.17 4.26 24.47
C LYS A 141 -32.88 5.74 24.21
N GLY A 142 -31.63 6.08 23.85
CA GLY A 142 -31.20 7.46 23.62
C GLY A 142 -31.99 8.14 22.50
N PHE A 143 -32.18 7.47 21.37
CA PHE A 143 -32.88 8.04 20.21
C PHE A 143 -34.38 7.72 20.14
N ALA A 144 -34.94 7.05 21.15
CA ALA A 144 -36.32 6.59 21.21
C ALA A 144 -36.74 5.84 19.93
N LEU A 145 -35.94 4.84 19.54
CA LEU A 145 -36.11 4.11 18.28
C LEU A 145 -37.24 3.08 18.37
N ALA A 146 -37.87 2.80 17.23
CA ALA A 146 -38.89 1.76 17.11
C ALA A 146 -38.32 0.34 16.92
N LEU A 147 -37.03 0.22 16.66
CA LEU A 147 -36.34 -1.06 16.47
C LEU A 147 -35.79 -1.64 17.78
N SER A 148 -35.45 -2.93 17.77
CA SER A 148 -34.94 -3.63 18.94
C SER A 148 -33.41 -3.53 19.04
N ALA A 149 -32.88 -3.63 20.25
CA ALA A 149 -31.43 -3.73 20.48
C ALA A 149 -30.78 -4.93 19.74
N ALA A 150 -31.57 -5.99 19.47
CA ALA A 150 -31.10 -7.14 18.71
C ALA A 150 -30.84 -6.81 17.24
N ASP A 151 -31.65 -5.93 16.63
CA ASP A 151 -31.49 -5.53 15.22
C ASP A 151 -30.18 -4.76 15.03
N LEU A 152 -29.89 -3.78 15.91
CA LEU A 152 -28.61 -3.06 15.88
C LEU A 152 -27.41 -3.96 16.15
N ARG A 153 -27.53 -4.90 17.11
CA ARG A 153 -26.47 -5.87 17.39
C ARG A 153 -26.15 -6.72 16.16
N ALA A 154 -27.17 -7.11 15.39
CA ALA A 154 -26.98 -7.88 14.16
C ALA A 154 -26.22 -7.07 13.09
N ILE A 155 -26.54 -5.78 12.94
CA ILE A 155 -25.81 -4.88 12.02
C ILE A 155 -24.34 -4.75 12.45
N TRP A 156 -24.08 -4.46 13.71
CA TRP A 156 -22.73 -4.19 14.24
C TRP A 156 -21.82 -5.42 14.32
N SER A 157 -22.40 -6.61 14.41
CA SER A 157 -21.68 -7.89 14.34
C SER A 157 -21.53 -8.43 12.92
N GLY A 158 -22.03 -7.71 11.92
CA GLY A 158 -21.83 -8.02 10.51
C GLY A 158 -20.36 -7.89 10.09
N ASN A 159 -19.93 -8.72 9.15
CA ASN A 159 -18.55 -8.72 8.61
C ASN A 159 -18.46 -8.03 7.24
N ALA A 160 -19.06 -6.84 7.13
CA ALA A 160 -18.98 -6.06 5.89
C ALA A 160 -17.53 -5.72 5.55
N LEU A 161 -17.18 -5.76 4.26
CA LEU A 161 -15.84 -5.36 3.80
C LEU A 161 -15.52 -3.91 4.10
N PHE A 162 -16.52 -3.02 4.03
CA PHE A 162 -16.35 -1.59 4.21
C PHE A 162 -17.18 -1.07 5.39
N ALA A 163 -16.55 -0.25 6.24
CA ALA A 163 -17.13 0.44 7.38
C ALA A 163 -18.39 1.23 7.01
N GLU A 164 -18.42 1.83 5.82
CA GLU A 164 -19.53 2.62 5.30
C GLU A 164 -20.79 1.79 5.09
N ALA A 165 -20.67 0.49 4.80
CA ALA A 165 -21.83 -0.39 4.67
C ALA A 165 -22.51 -0.60 6.03
N THR A 166 -21.73 -0.92 7.06
CA THR A 166 -22.20 -1.02 8.45
C THR A 166 -22.79 0.30 8.94
N LEU A 167 -22.15 1.43 8.62
CA LEU A 167 -22.66 2.76 8.94
C LEU A 167 -23.97 3.05 8.23
N ALA A 168 -24.10 2.73 6.94
CA ALA A 168 -25.32 2.99 6.18
C ALA A 168 -26.51 2.16 6.69
N GLU A 169 -26.28 0.90 7.08
CA GLU A 169 -27.29 0.07 7.73
C GLU A 169 -27.66 0.61 9.12
N THR A 170 -26.66 1.03 9.90
CA THR A 170 -26.87 1.67 11.20
C THR A 170 -27.70 2.95 11.04
N ALA A 171 -27.34 3.83 10.12
CA ALA A 171 -28.06 5.07 9.83
C ALA A 171 -29.54 4.80 9.49
N ARG A 172 -29.81 3.84 8.59
CA ARG A 172 -31.19 3.44 8.25
C ARG A 172 -31.95 2.93 9.46
N ALA A 173 -31.32 2.12 10.31
CA ALA A 173 -31.92 1.65 11.55
C ALA A 173 -32.27 2.85 12.47
N LEU A 174 -31.33 3.77 12.67
CA LEU A 174 -31.56 4.99 13.47
C LEU A 174 -32.63 5.94 12.86
N GLY A 175 -33.09 5.70 11.63
CA GLY A 175 -33.94 6.62 10.87
C GLY A 175 -33.21 7.88 10.44
N ALA A 176 -31.89 7.80 10.33
CA ALA A 176 -31.02 8.86 9.86
C ALA A 176 -30.71 8.71 8.36
N PRO A 177 -30.49 9.82 7.64
CA PRO A 177 -30.08 9.80 6.23
C PRO A 177 -28.65 9.23 6.07
N PRO A 178 -28.47 8.05 5.44
CA PRO A 178 -27.15 7.44 5.28
C PRO A 178 -26.16 8.33 4.53
N GLU A 179 -26.65 9.11 3.56
CA GLU A 179 -25.84 10.03 2.76
C GLU A 179 -25.27 11.20 3.57
N GLN A 180 -25.91 11.60 4.68
CA GLN A 180 -25.38 12.65 5.54
C GLN A 180 -24.43 12.09 6.61
N MET A 181 -24.69 10.88 7.10
CA MET A 181 -23.80 10.22 8.07
C MET A 181 -22.52 9.68 7.41
N GLY A 182 -22.61 9.24 6.16
CA GLY A 182 -21.51 8.66 5.40
C GLY A 182 -20.60 9.68 4.70
N VAL A 183 -20.59 10.95 5.12
CA VAL A 183 -19.82 12.02 4.48
C VAL A 183 -19.16 12.92 5.52
N GLY A 184 -17.92 13.35 5.25
CA GLY A 184 -17.20 14.33 6.08
C GLY A 184 -17.32 15.75 5.56
N TYR A 185 -16.85 16.72 6.36
CA TYR A 185 -16.81 18.12 5.97
C TYR A 185 -16.16 18.32 4.60
N ARG A 186 -15.05 17.62 4.28
CA ARG A 186 -14.35 17.78 3.00
C ARG A 186 -15.11 17.25 1.78
N TYR A 187 -15.95 16.24 1.99
CA TYR A 187 -16.62 15.50 0.90
C TYR A 187 -18.03 16.03 0.61
N LEU A 188 -18.52 17.01 1.38
CA LEU A 188 -19.78 17.67 1.09
C LEU A 188 -19.74 18.40 -0.25
N ASP A 189 -20.74 18.11 -1.08
CA ASP A 189 -20.97 18.84 -2.33
C ASP A 189 -21.42 20.29 -2.09
N GLU A 190 -21.29 21.12 -3.12
CA GLU A 190 -21.63 22.54 -3.06
C GLU A 190 -23.11 22.78 -2.73
N GLN A 191 -24.00 21.92 -3.23
CA GLN A 191 -25.43 22.05 -3.01
C GLN A 191 -25.81 21.84 -1.53
N THR A 192 -25.17 20.89 -0.88
CA THR A 192 -25.37 20.56 0.53
C THR A 192 -24.75 21.63 1.41
N ARG A 193 -23.55 22.11 1.07
CA ARG A 193 -22.92 23.27 1.74
C ARG A 193 -23.80 24.52 1.65
N ALA A 194 -24.41 24.80 0.51
CA ALA A 194 -25.30 25.94 0.32
C ALA A 194 -26.59 25.87 1.15
N LYS A 195 -27.02 24.68 1.57
CA LYS A 195 -28.17 24.49 2.47
C LYS A 195 -27.80 24.57 3.96
N ALA A 196 -26.52 24.47 4.30
CA ALA A 196 -26.06 24.47 5.68
C ALA A 196 -25.93 25.89 6.23
N THR A 197 -26.18 26.04 7.53
CA THR A 197 -25.75 27.24 8.25
C THR A 197 -24.25 27.13 8.51
N ALA A 198 -23.46 28.02 7.92
CA ALA A 198 -22.01 28.04 8.11
C ALA A 198 -21.61 29.01 9.22
N LEU A 199 -20.96 28.50 10.26
CA LEU A 199 -20.22 29.29 11.24
C LEU A 199 -18.75 29.30 10.82
N ARG A 200 -18.24 30.49 10.53
CA ARG A 200 -16.89 30.70 10.00
C ARG A 200 -16.07 31.42 11.05
N PHE A 201 -14.95 30.83 11.45
CA PHE A 201 -14.13 31.32 12.53
C PHE A 201 -12.73 31.69 12.02
N ARG A 202 -12.18 32.77 12.58
CA ARG A 202 -10.82 33.23 12.36
C ARG A 202 -10.06 33.23 13.67
N LEU A 203 -8.86 32.67 13.72
CA LEU A 203 -7.99 32.73 14.89
C LEU A 203 -7.48 34.17 15.09
N ARG A 204 -7.57 34.66 16.33
CA ARG A 204 -7.05 35.98 16.74
C ARG A 204 -5.53 36.03 16.59
N GLU A 205 -4.86 34.97 17.01
CA GLU A 205 -3.44 34.75 16.73
C GLU A 205 -3.32 33.96 15.41
N ARG A 206 -2.73 34.58 14.39
CA ARG A 206 -2.56 33.91 13.09
C ARG A 206 -1.62 32.71 13.25
N PRO A 207 -1.93 31.55 12.63
CA PRO A 207 -1.04 30.40 12.68
C PRO A 207 0.37 30.73 12.17
N GLY A 208 1.39 30.17 12.81
CA GLY A 208 2.79 30.40 12.43
C GLY A 208 3.12 30.03 10.98
N TYR A 209 2.37 29.10 10.37
CA TYR A 209 2.55 28.71 8.97
C TYR A 209 2.13 29.78 7.95
N GLU A 210 1.42 30.83 8.38
CA GLU A 210 1.09 31.97 7.54
C GLU A 210 2.19 33.03 7.54
N ALA A 211 3.05 33.02 8.56
CA ALA A 211 4.21 33.89 8.58
C ALA A 211 5.20 33.42 7.52
N ALA A 212 5.65 34.34 6.67
CA ALA A 212 6.79 34.11 5.81
C ALA A 212 8.05 34.09 6.68
N ALA A 213 8.88 33.06 6.51
CA ALA A 213 10.22 33.06 7.10
C ALA A 213 11.04 34.25 6.60
N ALA A 214 11.81 34.84 7.51
CA ALA A 214 12.73 35.93 7.23
C ALA A 214 14.17 35.42 7.18
N GLY A 215 15.10 36.25 6.70
CA GLY A 215 16.52 35.92 6.63
C GLY A 215 16.94 35.25 5.32
N PRO A 216 18.15 34.69 5.24
CA PRO A 216 18.63 34.01 4.02
C PRO A 216 17.78 32.77 3.73
N THR A 217 17.62 32.42 2.45
CA THR A 217 17.01 31.14 2.05
C THR A 217 17.81 29.98 2.59
N VAL A 218 17.13 28.98 3.15
CA VAL A 218 17.74 27.75 3.66
C VAL A 218 16.90 26.58 3.19
N LEU A 219 17.44 25.77 2.28
CA LEU A 219 16.79 24.56 1.82
C LEU A 219 17.10 23.42 2.79
N VAL A 220 16.07 22.69 3.20
CA VAL A 220 16.18 21.54 4.07
C VAL A 220 15.57 20.33 3.37
N ALA A 221 16.34 19.24 3.25
CA ALA A 221 15.86 18.00 2.66
C ALA A 221 14.72 17.39 3.48
N GLN A 222 13.68 16.91 2.81
CA GLN A 222 12.53 16.27 3.45
C GLN A 222 12.82 14.81 3.82
N THR A 223 13.71 14.14 3.08
CA THR A 223 14.04 12.74 3.30
C THR A 223 14.90 12.59 4.55
N VAL A 224 14.47 11.74 5.49
CA VAL A 224 15.22 11.38 6.69
C VAL A 224 16.22 10.29 6.32
N GLY A 225 17.50 10.64 6.16
CA GLY A 225 18.59 9.69 5.90
C GLY A 225 19.68 10.30 5.03
N GLU A 226 20.93 10.22 5.47
CA GLU A 226 22.08 10.76 4.72
C GLU A 226 22.39 9.94 3.46
N ASN A 227 22.00 8.65 3.45
CA ASN A 227 22.28 7.69 2.39
C ASN A 227 21.02 6.91 2.01
N VAL A 228 20.59 7.06 0.76
CA VAL A 228 19.43 6.35 0.21
C VAL A 228 19.93 5.27 -0.74
N PRO A 229 19.77 3.97 -0.43
CA PRO A 229 20.14 2.94 -1.39
C PRO A 229 19.23 3.01 -2.61
N ALA A 230 19.79 2.85 -3.80
CA ALA A 230 19.01 2.68 -5.01
C ALA A 230 19.66 1.62 -5.90
N ARG A 231 18.84 0.78 -6.52
CA ARG A 231 19.30 -0.32 -7.35
C ARG A 231 18.74 -0.21 -8.74
N PHE A 232 19.62 -0.29 -9.73
CA PHE A 232 19.30 -0.24 -11.16
C PHE A 232 20.12 -1.29 -11.90
N ALA A 233 19.87 -1.46 -13.19
CA ALA A 233 20.62 -2.30 -14.10
C ALA A 233 21.08 -1.49 -15.32
N VAL A 234 22.16 -1.96 -15.97
CA VAL A 234 22.64 -1.34 -17.22
C VAL A 234 21.53 -1.23 -18.25
N GLY A 235 21.36 -0.01 -18.80
CA GLY A 235 20.33 0.34 -19.77
C GLY A 235 19.14 1.09 -19.16
N ASP A 236 18.94 1.00 -17.85
CA ASP A 236 17.83 1.64 -17.15
C ASP A 236 17.90 3.17 -17.19
N GLU A 237 16.72 3.77 -17.10
CA GLU A 237 16.61 5.16 -16.66
C GLU A 237 16.95 5.23 -15.17
N VAL A 238 17.99 5.99 -14.83
CA VAL A 238 18.24 6.41 -13.45
C VAL A 238 17.34 7.60 -13.18
N ARG A 239 16.46 7.47 -12.20
CA ARG A 239 15.61 8.55 -11.71
C ARG A 239 15.70 8.59 -10.18
N VAL A 240 16.44 9.56 -9.67
CA VAL A 240 16.59 9.80 -8.22
C VAL A 240 16.17 11.23 -7.88
N SER A 241 15.61 11.46 -6.69
CA SER A 241 14.88 12.69 -6.41
C SER A 241 15.24 13.37 -5.09
N LEU A 242 15.63 14.64 -5.12
CA LEU A 242 15.79 15.45 -3.92
C LEU A 242 14.59 16.38 -3.75
N THR A 243 13.85 16.18 -2.66
CA THR A 243 12.77 17.07 -2.22
C THR A 243 13.25 17.89 -1.03
N THR A 244 13.07 19.21 -1.12
CA THR A 244 13.44 20.15 -0.07
C THR A 244 12.32 21.15 0.17
N HIS A 245 12.29 21.76 1.35
CA HIS A 245 11.49 22.94 1.62
C HIS A 245 12.40 24.09 2.06
N ASN A 246 12.08 25.31 1.65
CA ASN A 246 12.72 26.49 2.19
C ASN A 246 12.24 26.71 3.63
N GLN A 247 13.15 27.00 4.56
CA GLN A 247 12.86 27.43 5.94
C GLN A 247 13.26 28.88 6.22
N GLY A 248 13.86 29.56 5.24
CA GLY A 248 14.31 30.93 5.31
C GLY A 248 13.51 31.88 4.42
N GLY A 249 14.06 33.08 4.19
CA GLY A 249 13.43 34.07 3.31
C GLY A 249 13.36 33.65 1.84
N PRO A 250 12.66 34.43 1.00
CA PRO A 250 12.55 34.14 -0.42
C PRO A 250 13.89 34.42 -1.14
N SER A 251 14.09 33.80 -2.30
CA SER A 251 15.28 34.04 -3.13
C SER A 251 14.98 33.91 -4.62
N GLN A 252 15.92 34.40 -5.42
CA GLN A 252 15.92 34.27 -6.87
C GLN A 252 17.17 33.50 -7.31
N GLY A 253 16.95 32.55 -8.21
CA GLY A 253 17.99 31.73 -8.79
C GLY A 253 18.25 30.45 -8.00
N LEU A 254 18.30 29.32 -8.72
CA LEU A 254 18.60 28.00 -8.17
C LEU A 254 19.68 27.32 -9.01
N LEU A 255 20.66 26.71 -8.36
CA LEU A 255 21.58 25.77 -9.01
C LEU A 255 21.24 24.35 -8.59
N VAL A 256 21.10 23.48 -9.58
CA VAL A 256 20.96 22.03 -9.41
C VAL A 256 22.27 21.38 -9.79
N ALA A 257 22.76 20.47 -8.96
CA ALA A 257 23.95 19.68 -9.25
C ALA A 257 23.74 18.20 -8.95
N ALA A 258 24.33 17.36 -9.79
CA ALA A 258 24.56 15.95 -9.51
C ALA A 258 26.04 15.63 -9.71
N TRP A 259 26.65 14.94 -8.75
CA TRP A 259 28.09 14.60 -8.77
C TRP A 259 28.36 13.31 -8.00
N GLY A 260 29.56 12.77 -8.11
CA GLY A 260 29.98 11.58 -7.37
C GLY A 260 30.62 10.54 -8.27
N GLU A 261 31.04 9.44 -7.66
CA GLU A 261 31.74 8.35 -8.32
C GLU A 261 30.92 7.75 -9.46
N ALA A 262 29.59 7.70 -9.34
CA ALA A 262 28.72 7.16 -10.38
C ALA A 262 28.86 7.91 -11.72
N ILE A 263 29.05 9.23 -11.68
CA ILE A 263 29.26 10.05 -12.88
C ILE A 263 30.73 10.00 -13.30
N THR A 264 31.66 10.20 -12.36
CA THR A 264 33.11 10.26 -12.64
C THR A 264 33.65 8.96 -13.23
N GLN A 265 33.16 7.80 -12.78
CA GLN A 265 33.54 6.48 -13.31
C GLN A 265 32.75 6.09 -14.57
N GLY A 266 31.83 6.94 -15.04
CA GLY A 266 31.00 6.68 -16.21
C GLY A 266 29.95 5.59 -16.02
N LEU A 267 29.57 5.27 -14.77
CA LEU A 267 28.52 4.29 -14.48
C LEU A 267 27.12 4.85 -14.78
N VAL A 268 26.91 6.15 -14.55
CA VAL A 268 25.67 6.87 -14.80
C VAL A 268 25.94 8.09 -15.66
N LYS A 269 25.11 8.28 -16.68
CA LYS A 269 25.09 9.50 -17.49
C LYS A 269 23.82 10.29 -17.17
N VAL A 270 23.98 11.48 -16.57
CA VAL A 270 22.85 12.40 -16.37
C VAL A 270 22.45 13.03 -17.70
N GLU A 271 21.17 12.95 -18.06
CA GLU A 271 20.64 13.46 -19.33
C GLU A 271 19.94 14.82 -19.13
N HIS A 272 19.14 14.96 -18.07
CA HIS A 272 18.44 16.19 -17.72
C HIS A 272 18.07 16.24 -16.23
N PHE A 273 17.70 17.43 -15.75
CA PHE A 273 17.00 17.61 -14.48
C PHE A 273 15.54 18.00 -14.75
N GLU A 274 14.61 17.44 -13.98
CA GLU A 274 13.23 17.94 -13.90
C GLU A 274 13.09 18.68 -12.57
N VAL A 275 12.88 19.99 -12.62
CA VAL A 275 12.82 20.85 -11.43
C VAL A 275 11.39 21.33 -11.24
N LEU A 276 10.82 21.09 -10.06
CA LEU A 276 9.52 21.60 -9.65
C LEU A 276 9.69 22.56 -8.46
N VAL A 277 9.12 23.76 -8.58
CA VAL A 277 9.10 24.76 -7.51
C VAL A 277 7.66 25.13 -7.17
N GLY A 278 7.29 24.95 -5.91
CA GLY A 278 5.97 25.22 -5.36
C GLY A 278 5.06 23.99 -5.26
N ASP A 279 3.77 24.24 -5.02
CA ASP A 279 2.76 23.19 -4.81
C ASP A 279 2.25 22.63 -6.14
N VAL A 280 2.51 21.35 -6.40
CA VAL A 280 2.08 20.64 -7.62
C VAL A 280 0.57 20.71 -7.83
N ARG A 281 -0.22 20.69 -6.74
CA ARG A 281 -1.69 20.79 -6.82
C ARG A 281 -2.17 22.19 -7.16
N ALA A 282 -1.34 23.20 -6.90
CA ALA A 282 -1.61 24.60 -7.20
C ALA A 282 -0.89 25.09 -8.49
N GLY A 283 -0.34 24.17 -9.29
CA GLY A 283 0.36 24.51 -10.53
C GLY A 283 1.81 24.94 -10.31
N ALA A 284 2.59 24.14 -9.59
CA ALA A 284 4.04 24.32 -9.44
C ALA A 284 4.73 24.63 -10.78
N GLN A 285 5.75 25.48 -10.72
CA GLN A 285 6.62 25.74 -11.87
C GLN A 285 7.42 24.48 -12.16
N HIS A 286 7.25 23.90 -13.34
CA HIS A 286 7.98 22.72 -13.79
C HIS A 286 8.89 23.10 -14.96
N GLU A 287 10.20 22.87 -14.81
CA GLU A 287 11.20 23.14 -15.83
C GLU A 287 12.07 21.91 -16.05
N MET A 288 12.23 21.50 -17.31
CA MET A 288 13.18 20.47 -17.71
C MET A 288 14.43 21.13 -18.26
N VAL A 289 15.57 20.87 -17.64
CA VAL A 289 16.84 21.55 -17.96
C VAL A 289 17.93 20.53 -18.28
N THR A 290 18.65 20.74 -19.38
CA THR A 290 19.82 19.94 -19.73
C THR A 290 21.04 20.45 -18.97
N PRO A 291 21.72 19.59 -18.18
CA PRO A 291 22.90 20.01 -17.43
C PRO A 291 24.10 20.24 -18.35
N SER A 292 24.98 21.12 -17.90
CA SER A 292 26.35 21.25 -18.41
C SER A 292 27.30 20.42 -17.54
N ALA A 293 28.29 19.78 -18.16
CA ALA A 293 29.37 19.13 -17.42
C ALA A 293 30.36 20.20 -16.88
N ARG A 294 30.72 20.11 -15.61
CA ARG A 294 31.74 20.96 -14.96
C ARG A 294 32.71 20.10 -14.16
N GLU A 295 33.98 20.45 -14.21
CA GLU A 295 35.01 19.83 -13.38
C GLU A 295 35.16 20.60 -12.06
N HIS A 296 35.13 19.89 -10.94
CA HIS A 296 35.37 20.47 -9.61
C HIS A 296 36.18 19.50 -8.75
N GLN A 297 37.36 19.94 -8.29
CA GLN A 297 38.24 19.15 -7.42
C GLN A 297 38.54 17.72 -7.95
N GLY A 298 38.65 17.56 -9.27
CA GLY A 298 38.91 16.27 -9.91
C GLY A 298 37.69 15.34 -10.04
N SER A 299 36.48 15.84 -9.77
CA SER A 299 35.22 15.15 -10.02
C SER A 299 34.42 15.85 -11.11
N THR A 300 33.79 15.07 -11.98
CA THR A 300 32.85 15.58 -12.99
C THR A 300 31.47 15.76 -12.35
N MET A 301 30.87 16.93 -12.59
CA MET A 301 29.54 17.30 -12.10
C MET A 301 28.62 17.61 -13.28
N ALA A 302 27.36 17.19 -13.20
CA ALA A 302 26.27 17.69 -14.04
C ALA A 302 25.61 18.88 -13.32
N VAL A 303 25.58 20.06 -13.94
CA VAL A 303 25.10 21.30 -13.31
C VAL A 303 24.18 22.09 -14.23
N ALA A 304 23.05 22.57 -13.68
CA ALA A 304 22.16 23.54 -14.33
C ALA A 304 21.89 24.73 -13.41
N GLU A 305 21.87 25.94 -13.98
CA GLU A 305 21.56 27.18 -13.27
C GLU A 305 20.24 27.75 -13.79
N LEU A 306 19.21 27.75 -12.95
CA LEU A 306 17.90 28.32 -13.20
C LEU A 306 17.85 29.73 -12.59
N LYS A 307 18.42 30.71 -13.28
CA LYS A 307 18.59 32.08 -12.75
C LYS A 307 17.27 32.80 -12.47
N GLU A 308 16.23 32.44 -13.21
CA GLU A 308 14.88 33.04 -13.08
C GLU A 308 13.97 32.27 -12.12
N ALA A 309 14.43 31.14 -11.55
CA ALA A 309 13.64 30.38 -10.58
C ALA A 309 13.39 31.24 -9.33
N VAL A 310 12.13 31.40 -8.95
CA VAL A 310 11.73 32.12 -7.73
C VAL A 310 11.49 31.10 -6.63
N LEU A 311 12.25 31.19 -5.55
CA LEU A 311 12.09 30.36 -4.35
C LEU A 311 11.23 31.11 -3.34
N PRO A 312 9.98 30.70 -3.09
CA PRO A 312 9.13 31.36 -2.10
C PRO A 312 9.70 31.25 -0.69
N ALA A 313 9.35 32.21 0.17
CA ALA A 313 9.72 32.15 1.58
C ALA A 313 9.14 30.90 2.24
N GLY A 314 9.93 30.31 3.14
CA GLY A 314 9.54 29.15 3.91
C GLY A 314 8.52 29.40 5.01
N VAL A 315 8.15 28.33 5.70
CA VAL A 315 7.45 28.37 6.99
C VAL A 315 8.49 28.36 8.12
N PRO A 316 8.53 29.36 9.01
CA PRO A 316 9.47 29.40 10.13
C PRO A 316 9.33 28.15 11.00
N GLY A 317 10.42 27.40 11.22
CA GLY A 317 10.41 26.17 12.04
C GLY A 317 10.04 24.89 11.29
N GLY A 318 9.72 24.96 9.99
CA GLY A 318 9.44 23.79 9.15
C GLY A 318 8.34 22.90 9.71
N PHE A 319 8.57 21.58 9.76
CA PHE A 319 7.62 20.62 10.34
C PHE A 319 7.31 20.90 11.83
N HIS A 320 8.24 21.50 12.59
CA HIS A 320 8.02 21.84 14.00
C HIS A 320 7.07 23.03 14.19
N ALA A 321 6.81 23.81 13.13
CA ALA A 321 5.81 24.87 13.12
C ALA A 321 4.37 24.32 13.09
N MET A 322 4.22 23.03 12.79
CA MET A 322 2.93 22.33 12.85
C MET A 322 2.63 22.01 14.31
N ALA A 323 2.12 23.01 15.03
CA ALA A 323 1.71 22.84 16.42
C ALA A 323 0.60 21.76 16.52
N PRO A 324 0.60 20.94 17.60
CA PRO A 324 -0.50 20.04 17.90
C PRO A 324 -1.82 20.81 17.87
N GLY A 325 -2.72 20.40 17.00
CA GLY A 325 -4.04 21.00 16.85
C GLY A 325 -4.18 22.13 15.81
N GLY A 326 -3.11 22.54 15.13
CA GLY A 326 -3.23 23.37 13.94
C GLY A 326 -3.86 22.62 12.75
N ASP A 327 -4.39 23.35 11.77
CA ASP A 327 -4.81 22.76 10.49
C ASP A 327 -3.57 22.27 9.73
N TRP A 328 -3.26 20.97 9.87
CA TRP A 328 -2.12 20.35 9.22
C TRP A 328 -2.22 20.48 7.69
N GLN A 329 -3.41 20.43 7.08
CA GLN A 329 -3.50 20.56 5.64
C GLN A 329 -3.05 21.94 5.16
N ARG A 330 -3.46 23.01 5.85
CA ARG A 330 -3.01 24.37 5.52
C ARG A 330 -1.54 24.57 5.80
N ALA A 331 -1.03 24.03 6.91
CA ALA A 331 0.40 24.08 7.22
C ALA A 331 1.23 23.33 6.17
N PHE A 332 0.79 22.14 5.77
CA PHE A 332 1.42 21.35 4.73
C PHE A 332 1.34 22.03 3.37
N ALA A 333 0.20 22.59 3.00
CA ALA A 333 0.05 23.40 1.78
C ALA A 333 0.99 24.61 1.79
N ALA A 334 1.15 25.29 2.95
CA ALA A 334 2.10 26.38 3.10
C ALA A 334 3.55 25.93 2.90
N MET A 335 3.92 24.78 3.43
CA MET A 335 5.23 24.18 3.19
C MET A 335 5.42 23.78 1.72
N GLN A 336 4.40 23.19 1.09
CA GLN A 336 4.44 22.79 -0.33
C GLN A 336 4.64 23.99 -1.26
N ARG A 337 4.07 25.17 -0.95
CA ARG A 337 4.33 26.39 -1.71
C ARG A 337 5.80 26.80 -1.75
N ALA A 338 6.58 26.44 -0.74
CA ALA A 338 8.02 26.72 -0.64
C ALA A 338 8.88 25.47 -0.92
N GLN A 339 8.29 24.43 -1.50
CA GLN A 339 8.97 23.19 -1.84
C GLN A 339 9.76 23.34 -3.14
N VAL A 340 10.94 22.73 -3.17
CA VAL A 340 11.72 22.51 -4.38
C VAL A 340 11.96 21.01 -4.50
N HIS A 341 11.50 20.43 -5.59
CA HIS A 341 11.72 19.04 -5.92
C HIS A 341 12.56 18.97 -7.20
N VAL A 342 13.55 18.07 -7.21
CA VAL A 342 14.32 17.81 -8.41
C VAL A 342 14.44 16.32 -8.66
N ASN A 343 14.13 15.88 -9.89
CA ASN A 343 14.52 14.57 -10.38
C ASN A 343 15.81 14.71 -11.19
N VAL A 344 16.81 13.91 -10.83
CA VAL A 344 17.98 13.66 -11.67
C VAL A 344 17.64 12.48 -12.56
N VAL A 345 17.52 12.75 -13.85
CA VAL A 345 17.15 11.75 -14.86
C VAL A 345 18.35 11.47 -15.76
N GLY A 346 18.68 10.19 -15.90
CA GLY A 346 19.84 9.75 -16.65
C GLY A 346 19.73 8.29 -17.06
N ARG A 347 20.85 7.70 -17.43
CA ARG A 347 20.95 6.30 -17.86
C ARG A 347 22.08 5.57 -17.15
N VAL A 348 21.84 4.32 -16.76
CA VAL A 348 22.90 3.41 -16.33
C VAL A 348 23.69 2.93 -17.54
N VAL A 349 24.99 3.20 -17.56
CA VAL A 349 25.89 2.90 -18.67
C VAL A 349 26.68 1.62 -18.41
N SER A 350 27.13 1.40 -17.17
CA SER A 350 27.87 0.19 -16.79
C SER A 350 27.53 -0.25 -15.37
N ALA A 351 27.77 -1.54 -15.10
CA ALA A 351 27.55 -2.14 -13.79
C ALA A 351 28.64 -1.70 -12.80
N GLY A 352 28.30 -1.69 -11.51
CA GLY A 352 29.20 -1.26 -10.43
C GLY A 352 28.43 -0.84 -9.19
N ALA A 353 29.15 -0.32 -8.19
CA ALA A 353 28.55 0.33 -7.04
C ALA A 353 29.27 1.65 -6.81
N ALA A 354 28.51 2.73 -6.58
CA ALA A 354 29.06 4.06 -6.43
C ALA A 354 28.05 5.02 -5.79
N ALA A 355 28.57 6.06 -5.13
CA ALA A 355 27.75 7.15 -4.64
C ALA A 355 27.36 8.13 -5.77
N LEU A 356 26.11 8.60 -5.74
CA LEU A 356 25.60 9.72 -6.52
C LEU A 356 24.99 10.75 -5.57
N HIS A 357 25.57 11.93 -5.53
CA HIS A 357 25.06 13.05 -4.75
C HIS A 357 24.16 13.94 -5.63
N VAL A 358 23.06 14.39 -5.05
CA VAL A 358 22.15 15.37 -5.65
C VAL A 358 22.08 16.56 -4.71
N GLY A 359 22.25 17.77 -5.24
CA GLY A 359 22.29 18.99 -4.44
C GLY A 359 21.56 20.16 -5.08
N LEU A 360 21.06 21.03 -4.20
CA LEU A 360 20.37 22.27 -4.53
C LEU A 360 21.06 23.43 -3.81
N VAL A 361 21.35 24.50 -4.56
CA VAL A 361 22.04 25.70 -4.05
C VAL A 361 21.25 26.95 -4.44
N PRO A 362 20.66 27.69 -3.48
CA PRO A 362 20.10 29.01 -3.75
C PRO A 362 21.20 29.97 -4.22
N LEU A 363 21.05 30.58 -5.40
CA LEU A 363 22.13 31.37 -6.00
C LEU A 363 22.45 32.65 -5.21
N ALA A 364 21.44 33.27 -4.60
CA ALA A 364 21.63 34.47 -3.77
C ALA A 364 22.12 34.16 -2.34
N HIS A 365 21.92 32.93 -1.86
CA HIS A 365 22.21 32.50 -0.48
C HIS A 365 22.85 31.10 -0.50
N ARG A 366 24.10 31.01 -0.96
CA ARG A 366 24.78 29.71 -1.18
C ARG A 366 24.95 28.90 0.09
N GLU A 367 25.03 29.56 1.24
CA GLU A 367 25.06 28.96 2.58
C GLU A 367 23.81 28.14 2.89
N GLY A 368 22.68 28.40 2.20
CA GLY A 368 21.42 27.69 2.33
C GLY A 368 21.29 26.43 1.48
N GLN A 369 22.41 25.89 0.99
CA GLN A 369 22.43 24.69 0.15
C GLN A 369 22.11 23.41 0.94
N THR A 370 21.63 22.40 0.22
CA THR A 370 21.44 21.05 0.77
C THR A 370 21.72 19.98 -0.28
N SER A 371 21.97 18.76 0.17
CA SER A 371 22.24 17.62 -0.70
C SER A 371 21.83 16.31 -0.04
N ILE A 372 21.61 15.29 -0.86
CA ILE A 372 21.40 13.90 -0.45
C ILE A 372 22.36 12.98 -1.21
N THR A 373 22.78 11.90 -0.58
CA THR A 373 23.61 10.87 -1.21
C THR A 373 22.76 9.64 -1.53
N TYR A 374 22.89 9.15 -2.75
CA TYR A 374 22.36 7.86 -3.17
C TYR A 374 23.49 6.84 -3.27
N GLU A 375 23.33 5.73 -2.57
CA GLU A 375 24.23 4.58 -2.67
C GLU A 375 23.72 3.66 -3.79
N LEU A 376 24.31 3.78 -4.98
CA LEU A 376 23.83 3.08 -6.17
C LEU A 376 24.44 1.68 -6.24
N THR A 377 23.58 0.67 -6.42
CA THR A 377 23.96 -0.67 -6.90
C THR A 377 23.48 -0.83 -8.34
N LEU A 378 24.42 -0.96 -9.27
CA LEU A 378 24.17 -1.01 -10.71
C LEU A 378 24.49 -2.42 -11.22
N ASP A 379 23.46 -3.21 -11.44
CA ASP A 379 23.59 -4.58 -11.95
C ASP A 379 23.97 -4.60 -13.43
N ALA A 380 24.53 -5.72 -13.87
CA ALA A 380 24.61 -6.05 -15.29
C ALA A 380 23.21 -6.07 -15.92
N PRO A 381 23.08 -6.02 -17.27
CA PRO A 381 21.78 -6.14 -17.91
C PRO A 381 21.01 -7.37 -17.38
N LEU A 382 19.81 -7.13 -16.84
CA LEU A 382 18.98 -8.19 -16.27
C LEU A 382 18.47 -9.11 -17.37
N TRP A 383 18.24 -10.37 -17.01
CA TRP A 383 17.55 -11.29 -17.91
C TRP A 383 16.15 -10.76 -18.21
N ARG A 384 15.81 -10.75 -19.50
CA ARG A 384 14.54 -10.29 -20.03
C ARG A 384 13.84 -11.49 -20.67
N PRO A 385 12.64 -11.86 -20.20
CA PRO A 385 11.84 -12.90 -20.85
C PRO A 385 11.65 -12.62 -22.34
N LEU A 386 11.62 -13.68 -23.16
CA LEU A 386 11.48 -13.57 -24.61
C LEU A 386 10.29 -12.70 -25.06
N ARG A 387 9.19 -12.72 -24.29
CA ARG A 387 7.95 -11.96 -24.59
C ARG A 387 7.84 -10.63 -23.84
N ALA A 388 8.84 -10.25 -23.03
CA ALA A 388 8.90 -8.93 -22.44
C ALA A 388 9.26 -7.87 -23.49
N ALA A 389 8.67 -6.69 -23.34
CA ALA A 389 8.97 -5.55 -24.20
C ALA A 389 10.44 -5.19 -24.09
N PRO A 390 11.10 -4.67 -25.15
CA PRO A 390 12.39 -4.02 -25.02
C PRO A 390 12.39 -2.90 -23.96
N GLU A 391 11.26 -2.20 -23.82
CA GLU A 391 11.03 -1.12 -22.86
C GLU A 391 10.55 -1.58 -21.48
N THR A 392 10.38 -2.90 -21.21
CA THR A 392 9.98 -3.36 -19.87
C THR A 392 11.01 -2.85 -18.84
N PRO A 393 10.57 -2.08 -17.82
CA PRO A 393 11.48 -1.50 -16.84
C PRO A 393 12.17 -2.58 -16.02
N SER A 394 13.42 -2.35 -15.61
CA SER A 394 14.15 -3.29 -14.75
C SER A 394 13.47 -3.57 -13.43
N GLN A 395 12.72 -2.62 -12.84
CA GLN A 395 12.01 -2.90 -11.58
C GLN A 395 11.01 -4.06 -11.72
N VAL A 396 10.54 -4.32 -12.94
CA VAL A 396 9.67 -5.46 -13.26
C VAL A 396 10.49 -6.74 -13.52
N LEU A 397 11.75 -6.62 -13.94
CA LEU A 397 12.67 -7.73 -14.18
C LEU A 397 13.48 -8.16 -12.93
N LEU A 398 13.68 -7.24 -11.98
CA LEU A 398 14.42 -7.48 -10.74
C LEU A 398 13.89 -8.69 -9.96
N PRO A 399 12.56 -8.87 -9.78
CA PRO A 399 12.02 -10.06 -9.15
C PRO A 399 12.46 -11.38 -9.80
N LEU A 400 12.79 -11.39 -11.10
CA LEU A 400 13.24 -12.59 -11.82
C LEU A 400 14.75 -12.86 -11.66
N SER A 401 15.52 -11.86 -11.23
CA SER A 401 16.99 -11.90 -11.27
C SER A 401 17.66 -11.98 -9.90
N MET A 402 16.95 -11.63 -8.81
CA MET A 402 17.53 -11.55 -7.46
C MET A 402 17.89 -12.91 -6.83
N GLY A 403 17.27 -14.01 -7.25
CA GLY A 403 17.73 -15.36 -6.94
C GLY A 403 17.56 -15.87 -5.49
N GLN A 404 16.92 -15.10 -4.59
CA GLN A 404 16.92 -15.35 -3.14
C GLN A 404 15.94 -16.45 -2.70
N LEU A 405 14.73 -16.43 -3.26
CA LEU A 405 13.67 -17.38 -2.94
C LEU A 405 13.65 -18.47 -4.00
N LEU A 406 13.64 -19.72 -3.55
CA LEU A 406 13.29 -20.85 -4.40
C LEU A 406 11.78 -21.02 -4.38
N VAL A 407 11.13 -20.81 -5.52
CA VAL A 407 9.67 -20.80 -5.67
C VAL A 407 9.23 -21.96 -6.54
N ALA A 408 8.39 -22.85 -6.00
CA ALA A 408 7.67 -23.85 -6.78
C ALA A 408 6.24 -23.38 -7.03
N PHE A 409 5.79 -23.47 -8.27
CA PHE A 409 4.47 -23.04 -8.68
C PHE A 409 3.82 -24.13 -9.51
N VAL A 410 2.58 -24.51 -9.17
CA VAL A 410 1.86 -25.60 -9.81
C VAL A 410 0.43 -25.16 -10.13
N VAL A 411 -0.04 -25.46 -11.34
CA VAL A 411 -1.38 -25.11 -11.79
C VAL A 411 -2.20 -26.38 -11.98
N PHE A 412 -3.36 -26.45 -11.34
CA PHE A 412 -4.31 -27.56 -11.38
C PHE A 412 -5.58 -27.15 -12.13
N PRO A 413 -6.22 -28.09 -12.86
CA PRO A 413 -7.47 -27.80 -13.56
C PRO A 413 -8.63 -27.48 -12.61
N ASP A 414 -8.62 -28.04 -11.39
CA ASP A 414 -9.68 -27.89 -10.40
C ASP A 414 -9.14 -27.90 -8.97
N ARG A 415 -10.05 -27.66 -8.02
CA ARG A 415 -9.80 -27.70 -6.58
C ARG A 415 -10.39 -28.95 -5.95
N SER A 416 -9.67 -30.06 -6.01
CA SER A 416 -10.06 -31.29 -5.32
C SER A 416 -9.47 -31.40 -3.91
N GLU A 417 -10.07 -32.26 -3.08
CA GLU A 417 -9.54 -32.58 -1.75
C GLU A 417 -8.11 -33.15 -1.82
N ALA A 418 -7.81 -33.96 -2.81
CA ALA A 418 -6.47 -34.52 -3.02
C ALA A 418 -5.42 -33.42 -3.31
N VAL A 419 -5.81 -32.39 -4.06
CA VAL A 419 -4.93 -31.24 -4.37
C VAL A 419 -4.68 -30.41 -3.11
N ALA A 420 -5.71 -30.13 -2.30
CA ALA A 420 -5.54 -29.42 -1.03
C ALA A 420 -4.66 -30.20 -0.03
N GLN A 421 -4.85 -31.52 0.07
CA GLN A 421 -4.02 -32.38 0.92
C GLN A 421 -2.56 -32.41 0.45
N HIS A 422 -2.32 -32.48 -0.88
CA HIS A 422 -0.98 -32.42 -1.45
C HIS A 422 -0.28 -31.09 -1.13
N ALA A 423 -1.00 -29.97 -1.24
CA ALA A 423 -0.50 -28.65 -0.87
C ALA A 423 -0.12 -28.56 0.62
N ALA A 424 -1.00 -29.04 1.51
CA ALA A 424 -0.76 -29.05 2.96
C ALA A 424 0.49 -29.88 3.33
N GLN A 425 0.58 -31.13 2.85
CA GLN A 425 1.70 -32.02 3.11
C GLN A 425 3.03 -31.47 2.54
N ALA A 426 2.95 -30.85 1.36
CA ALA A 426 4.11 -30.21 0.74
C ALA A 426 4.65 -29.07 1.61
N PHE A 427 3.78 -28.23 2.16
CA PHE A 427 4.17 -27.12 3.02
C PHE A 427 4.69 -27.59 4.39
N GLU A 428 4.04 -28.57 5.03
CA GLU A 428 4.51 -29.18 6.28
C GLU A 428 5.95 -29.67 6.16
N LYS A 429 6.25 -30.48 5.13
CA LYS A 429 7.60 -30.99 4.90
C LYS A 429 8.58 -29.87 4.54
N LEU A 430 8.18 -28.88 3.74
CA LEU A 430 9.04 -27.73 3.44
C LEU A 430 9.40 -26.94 4.70
N ALA A 431 8.45 -26.72 5.60
CA ALA A 431 8.66 -26.03 6.86
C ALA A 431 9.68 -26.74 7.77
N THR A 432 9.74 -28.08 7.74
CA THR A 432 10.78 -28.84 8.48
C THR A 432 12.19 -28.68 7.91
N LEU A 433 12.31 -28.34 6.62
CA LEU A 433 13.59 -28.15 5.94
C LEU A 433 14.11 -26.71 6.07
N ALA A 434 13.20 -25.77 6.33
CA ALA A 434 13.50 -24.35 6.53
C ALA A 434 14.04 -24.06 7.94
N ALA A 435 14.41 -22.80 8.20
CA ALA A 435 14.65 -22.34 9.56
C ALA A 435 13.35 -22.37 10.37
N LYS A 436 13.44 -22.67 11.67
CA LYS A 436 12.26 -22.73 12.54
C LYS A 436 11.63 -21.34 12.66
N ALA A 437 10.42 -21.17 12.13
CA ALA A 437 9.65 -19.95 12.31
C ALA A 437 9.14 -19.84 13.76
N SER A 438 9.22 -18.65 14.34
CA SER A 438 8.68 -18.38 15.69
C SER A 438 7.15 -18.28 15.67
N ALA A 439 6.59 -17.80 14.57
CA ALA A 439 5.16 -17.67 14.33
C ALA A 439 4.86 -17.75 12.82
N PHE A 440 3.58 -17.94 12.49
CA PHE A 440 3.05 -17.87 11.13
C PHE A 440 1.93 -16.84 11.06
N ASP A 441 1.98 -16.00 10.05
CA ASP A 441 0.84 -15.19 9.63
C ASP A 441 0.01 -16.00 8.63
N THR A 442 -1.30 -15.99 8.83
CA THR A 442 -2.26 -16.79 8.07
C THR A 442 -3.35 -15.86 7.56
N THR A 443 -3.65 -15.91 6.27
CA THR A 443 -4.69 -15.10 5.62
C THR A 443 -5.58 -16.01 4.81
N MET A 444 -6.90 -15.89 5.02
CA MET A 444 -7.90 -16.65 4.28
C MET A 444 -8.88 -15.69 3.62
N PHE A 445 -8.83 -15.63 2.30
CA PHE A 445 -9.78 -14.88 1.47
C PHE A 445 -11.00 -15.75 1.25
N LEU A 446 -12.15 -15.33 1.76
CA LEU A 446 -13.36 -16.13 1.79
C LEU A 446 -14.02 -16.18 0.41
N ALA A 447 -14.67 -17.29 0.08
CA ALA A 447 -15.40 -17.45 -1.19
C ALA A 447 -16.59 -16.49 -1.33
N GLU A 448 -17.13 -16.03 -0.20
CA GLU A 448 -18.19 -15.04 -0.16
C GLU A 448 -17.66 -13.64 -0.49
N ALA A 449 -18.07 -13.10 -1.65
CA ALA A 449 -17.63 -11.80 -2.12
C ALA A 449 -18.00 -10.67 -1.15
N GLY A 450 -17.09 -9.72 -0.97
CA GLY A 450 -17.32 -8.56 -0.09
C GLY A 450 -17.23 -8.89 1.40
N ARG A 451 -16.63 -10.03 1.78
CA ARG A 451 -16.20 -10.28 3.15
C ARG A 451 -14.73 -9.96 3.35
N ARG A 452 -14.42 -9.41 4.52
CA ARG A 452 -13.03 -9.15 4.93
C ARG A 452 -12.27 -10.49 5.06
N PRO A 453 -11.01 -10.57 4.60
CA PRO A 453 -10.17 -11.74 4.82
C PRO A 453 -9.97 -12.06 6.30
N ASP A 454 -9.92 -13.34 6.67
CA ASP A 454 -9.57 -13.78 8.02
C ASP A 454 -8.05 -13.85 8.18
N THR A 455 -7.46 -12.79 8.76
CA THR A 455 -6.02 -12.71 9.03
C THR A 455 -5.72 -12.96 10.50
N LYS A 456 -4.87 -13.95 10.81
CA LYS A 456 -4.40 -14.22 12.18
C LYS A 456 -2.94 -14.61 12.23
N SER A 457 -2.30 -14.34 13.37
CA SER A 457 -0.96 -14.83 13.72
C SER A 457 -1.10 -16.04 14.66
N ALA A 458 -0.25 -17.06 14.47
CA ALA A 458 -0.19 -18.23 15.34
C ALA A 458 1.27 -18.58 15.69
N PRO A 459 1.56 -19.06 16.91
CA PRO A 459 2.91 -19.49 17.26
C PRO A 459 3.35 -20.68 16.40
N GLY A 460 4.65 -20.75 16.09
CA GLY A 460 5.20 -21.78 15.21
C GLY A 460 5.30 -23.17 15.85
N ASN A 461 5.32 -23.25 17.18
CA ASN A 461 5.27 -24.53 17.90
C ASN A 461 3.88 -25.15 17.73
N ASP A 462 3.82 -26.42 17.34
CA ASP A 462 2.59 -27.20 17.16
C ASP A 462 1.60 -26.60 16.15
N PHE A 463 2.03 -25.63 15.33
CA PHE A 463 1.18 -24.97 14.34
C PHE A 463 0.48 -25.99 13.43
N PHE A 464 1.25 -26.93 12.89
CA PHE A 464 0.78 -28.00 11.99
C PHE A 464 -0.06 -29.08 12.68
N GLU A 465 -0.08 -29.13 14.01
CA GLU A 465 -0.89 -30.08 14.79
C GLU A 465 -2.17 -29.43 15.35
N GLY A 466 -2.25 -28.10 15.29
CA GLY A 466 -3.31 -27.30 15.88
C GLY A 466 -4.62 -27.27 15.10
N ALA A 467 -5.67 -26.80 15.76
CA ALA A 467 -6.98 -26.58 15.13
C ALA A 467 -6.93 -25.52 14.02
N ARG A 468 -6.04 -24.53 14.14
CA ARG A 468 -5.84 -23.49 13.12
C ARG A 468 -5.37 -24.08 11.80
N TRP A 469 -4.35 -24.94 11.80
CA TRP A 469 -3.88 -25.58 10.58
C TRP A 469 -4.95 -26.45 9.93
N ARG A 470 -5.68 -27.25 10.72
CA ARG A 470 -6.83 -28.01 10.20
C ARG A 470 -7.88 -27.12 9.52
N ALA A 471 -8.18 -25.96 10.12
CA ALA A 471 -9.10 -24.98 9.53
C ALA A 471 -8.54 -24.39 8.22
N LEU A 472 -7.23 -24.13 8.13
CA LEU A 472 -6.59 -23.62 6.91
C LEU A 472 -6.59 -24.68 5.80
N VAL A 473 -6.32 -25.95 6.12
CA VAL A 473 -6.40 -27.06 5.15
C VAL A 473 -7.84 -27.24 4.64
N GLN A 474 -8.84 -27.07 5.51
CA GLN A 474 -10.23 -27.03 5.07
C GLN A 474 -10.50 -25.82 4.18
N GLY A 475 -10.00 -24.64 4.58
CA GLY A 475 -10.09 -23.41 3.81
C GLY A 475 -9.45 -23.52 2.42
N MET A 476 -8.38 -24.29 2.25
CA MET A 476 -7.79 -24.55 0.93
C MET A 476 -8.82 -25.17 -0.01
N ARG A 477 -9.81 -25.93 0.49
CA ARG A 477 -10.86 -26.54 -0.31
C ARG A 477 -12.02 -25.58 -0.58
N GLU A 478 -12.40 -24.80 0.42
CA GLU A 478 -13.67 -24.08 0.42
C GLU A 478 -13.52 -22.60 0.07
N GLU A 479 -12.37 -22.00 0.37
CA GLU A 479 -12.19 -20.55 0.38
C GLU A 479 -11.32 -20.07 -0.78
N GLN A 480 -11.52 -18.85 -1.21
CA GLN A 480 -10.97 -18.33 -2.45
C GLN A 480 -9.43 -18.45 -2.53
N VAL A 481 -8.72 -18.02 -1.49
CA VAL A 481 -7.26 -18.16 -1.35
C VAL A 481 -6.89 -18.37 0.12
N VAL A 482 -5.96 -19.29 0.37
CA VAL A 482 -5.31 -19.47 1.67
C VAL A 482 -3.82 -19.19 1.55
N THR A 483 -3.31 -18.27 2.36
CA THR A 483 -1.88 -17.95 2.47
C THR A 483 -1.40 -18.23 3.88
N VAL A 484 -0.24 -18.87 4.00
CA VAL A 484 0.48 -19.07 5.26
C VAL A 484 1.94 -18.70 5.04
N GLN A 485 2.48 -17.82 5.87
CA GLN A 485 3.87 -17.36 5.75
C GLN A 485 4.52 -17.27 7.12
N ALA A 486 5.82 -17.58 7.18
CA ALA A 486 6.59 -17.38 8.41
C ALA A 486 6.56 -15.89 8.78
N LYS A 487 6.20 -15.60 10.02
CA LYS A 487 6.18 -14.24 10.55
C LYS A 487 7.62 -13.78 10.77
N GLU A 488 7.93 -12.63 10.21
CA GLU A 488 9.23 -11.98 10.35
C GLU A 488 9.08 -10.73 11.21
N ASP A 489 10.15 -10.36 11.90
CA ASP A 489 10.21 -9.10 12.65
C ASP A 489 10.14 -7.93 11.67
N ILE A 490 9.07 -7.14 11.76
CA ILE A 490 8.82 -6.00 10.88
C ILE A 490 9.94 -4.96 10.98
N HIS A 491 10.57 -4.79 12.15
CA HIS A 491 11.68 -3.85 12.32
C HIS A 491 12.94 -4.36 11.64
N ALA A 492 13.24 -5.66 11.76
CA ALA A 492 14.35 -6.27 11.04
C ALA A 492 14.13 -6.18 9.52
N ARG A 493 12.89 -6.40 9.05
CA ARG A 493 12.52 -6.25 7.65
C ARG A 493 12.69 -4.82 7.14
N MET A 494 12.21 -3.83 7.89
CA MET A 494 12.37 -2.41 7.54
C MET A 494 13.84 -2.01 7.52
N ALA A 495 14.65 -2.49 8.47
CA ALA A 495 16.09 -2.23 8.49
C ALA A 495 16.81 -2.85 7.28
N GLN A 496 16.46 -4.08 6.90
CA GLN A 496 17.03 -4.72 5.71
C GLN A 496 16.54 -4.06 4.41
N ALA A 497 15.28 -3.63 4.35
CA ALA A 497 14.77 -2.84 3.22
C ALA A 497 15.52 -1.51 3.08
N ALA A 498 15.75 -0.83 4.20
CA ALA A 498 16.54 0.39 4.24
C ALA A 498 18.02 0.17 3.89
N ALA A 499 18.56 -1.04 4.07
CA ALA A 499 19.93 -1.38 3.71
C ALA A 499 20.08 -1.83 2.24
N THR A 500 19.07 -2.51 1.70
CA THR A 500 19.15 -3.17 0.38
C THR A 500 18.34 -2.46 -0.71
N GLY A 501 17.48 -1.52 -0.33
CA GLY A 501 16.48 -0.90 -1.20
C GLY A 501 15.33 -1.84 -1.59
N LEU A 502 15.26 -3.03 -0.99
CA LEU A 502 14.34 -4.10 -1.38
C LEU A 502 13.57 -4.59 -0.16
N MET A 503 12.25 -4.60 -0.24
CA MET A 503 11.41 -5.15 0.82
C MET A 503 11.74 -6.65 0.99
N PRO A 504 12.32 -7.06 2.12
CA PRO A 504 12.57 -8.48 2.36
C PRO A 504 11.22 -9.20 2.44
N MET A 505 11.19 -10.38 1.85
CA MET A 505 10.00 -11.21 1.76
C MET A 505 10.09 -12.35 2.76
N PRO A 506 8.94 -12.82 3.29
CA PRO A 506 8.90 -13.95 4.20
C PRO A 506 9.72 -15.13 3.68
N GLY A 507 10.71 -15.57 4.45
CA GLY A 507 11.64 -16.62 4.05
C GLY A 507 11.03 -18.01 3.88
N LEU A 508 9.75 -18.20 4.20
CA LEU A 508 9.01 -19.45 4.01
C LEU A 508 7.51 -19.13 3.86
N GLY A 509 6.83 -19.80 2.92
CA GLY A 509 5.38 -19.75 2.87
C GLY A 509 4.73 -20.59 1.78
N ILE A 510 3.40 -20.56 1.80
CA ILE A 510 2.49 -21.18 0.86
C ILE A 510 1.35 -20.21 0.52
N SER A 511 0.94 -20.22 -0.74
CA SER A 511 -0.34 -19.67 -1.18
C SER A 511 -1.06 -20.71 -2.04
N PHE A 512 -2.34 -20.92 -1.77
CA PHE A 512 -3.16 -21.92 -2.43
C PHE A 512 -4.55 -21.36 -2.76
N GLY A 513 -5.00 -21.48 -4.01
CA GLY A 513 -6.32 -21.02 -4.41
C GLY A 513 -6.40 -20.48 -5.83
N GLY A 514 -7.35 -19.56 -6.07
CA GLY A 514 -7.58 -18.89 -7.35
C GLY A 514 -7.32 -17.38 -7.30
N SER A 515 -8.13 -16.60 -8.01
CA SER A 515 -8.14 -15.14 -7.91
C SER A 515 -8.83 -14.69 -6.64
N ILE A 516 -8.39 -13.61 -6.02
CA ILE A 516 -9.14 -12.94 -4.93
C ILE A 516 -10.33 -12.17 -5.50
N LEU A 517 -10.31 -11.85 -6.80
CA LEU A 517 -11.39 -11.13 -7.45
C LEU A 517 -12.42 -12.13 -8.03
N PRO A 518 -13.73 -11.87 -7.90
CA PRO A 518 -14.75 -12.70 -8.53
C PRO A 518 -14.51 -12.80 -10.04
N GLN A 519 -14.59 -14.02 -10.58
CA GLN A 519 -14.53 -14.27 -12.02
C GLN A 519 -15.84 -14.88 -12.53
N GLU A 520 -16.14 -14.63 -13.80
CA GLU A 520 -17.30 -15.21 -14.49
C GLU A 520 -17.08 -16.68 -14.92
N GLU A 521 -15.82 -17.08 -15.12
CA GLU A 521 -15.43 -18.42 -15.56
C GLU A 521 -14.83 -19.22 -14.38
N PRO A 522 -14.97 -20.56 -14.38
CA PRO A 522 -14.25 -21.43 -13.44
C PRO A 522 -12.75 -21.18 -13.54
N GLU A 523 -12.08 -21.09 -12.40
CA GLU A 523 -10.63 -20.86 -12.34
C GLU A 523 -9.85 -22.15 -12.13
N THR A 524 -8.63 -22.18 -12.67
CA THR A 524 -7.61 -23.13 -12.23
C THR A 524 -7.22 -22.86 -10.79
N THR A 525 -6.85 -23.91 -10.08
CA THR A 525 -6.27 -23.79 -8.75
C THR A 525 -4.76 -23.73 -8.84
N VAL A 526 -4.14 -22.88 -8.04
CA VAL A 526 -2.69 -22.68 -8.01
C VAL A 526 -2.15 -23.03 -6.63
N LEU A 527 -1.02 -23.74 -6.62
CA LEU A 527 -0.16 -23.91 -5.45
C LEU A 527 1.14 -23.14 -5.71
N SER A 528 1.47 -22.22 -4.82
CA SER A 528 2.80 -21.62 -4.73
C SER A 528 3.44 -21.94 -3.39
N LEU A 529 4.67 -22.43 -3.43
CA LEU A 529 5.52 -22.70 -2.27
C LEU A 529 6.83 -21.92 -2.44
N TRP A 530 7.35 -21.35 -1.36
CA TRP A 530 8.65 -20.67 -1.41
C TRP A 530 9.46 -20.86 -0.15
N VAL A 531 10.78 -20.79 -0.33
CA VAL A 531 11.75 -20.79 0.77
C VAL A 531 12.97 -19.94 0.41
N ASN A 532 13.48 -19.15 1.36
CA ASN A 532 14.70 -18.38 1.20
C ASN A 532 15.90 -19.31 1.33
N VAL A 533 16.52 -19.62 0.20
CA VAL A 533 17.65 -20.54 0.14
C VAL A 533 18.99 -19.87 0.48
N THR A 534 19.03 -18.54 0.57
CA THR A 534 20.24 -17.80 0.99
C THR A 534 20.47 -17.86 2.50
N GLU A 535 19.41 -18.13 3.27
CA GLU A 535 19.46 -18.31 4.72
C GLU A 535 19.68 -19.77 5.15
N LEU A 536 19.64 -20.71 4.19
CA LEU A 536 19.82 -22.13 4.46
C LEU A 536 21.27 -22.54 4.24
N ALA A 537 21.75 -23.44 5.11
CA ALA A 537 22.94 -24.21 4.81
C ALA A 537 22.75 -24.97 3.48
N GLU A 538 23.82 -25.09 2.68
CA GLU A 538 23.78 -25.68 1.33
C GLU A 538 23.07 -27.05 1.27
N ALA A 539 23.33 -27.92 2.25
CA ALA A 539 22.68 -29.23 2.35
C ALA A 539 21.16 -29.12 2.55
N ARG A 540 20.69 -28.15 3.34
CA ARG A 540 19.25 -27.90 3.54
C ARG A 540 18.62 -27.24 2.31
N GLY A 541 19.32 -26.30 1.67
CA GLY A 541 18.88 -25.69 0.41
C GLY A 541 18.71 -26.75 -0.69
N SER A 542 19.63 -27.70 -0.79
CA SER A 542 19.56 -28.84 -1.72
C SER A 542 18.40 -29.77 -1.39
N ALA A 543 18.18 -30.09 -0.11
CA ALA A 543 17.04 -30.91 0.33
C ALA A 543 15.70 -30.21 0.06
N ALA A 544 15.60 -28.91 0.29
CA ALA A 544 14.42 -28.12 -0.04
C ALA A 544 14.14 -28.13 -1.55
N ARG A 545 15.17 -27.93 -2.38
CA ARG A 545 15.04 -28.04 -3.84
C ARG A 545 14.54 -29.41 -4.27
N ALA A 546 15.12 -30.49 -3.75
CA ALA A 546 14.71 -31.86 -4.06
C ALA A 546 13.24 -32.11 -3.67
N HIS A 547 12.84 -31.67 -2.47
CA HIS A 547 11.45 -31.77 -2.03
C HIS A 547 10.49 -31.00 -2.94
N LEU A 548 10.82 -29.77 -3.33
CA LEU A 548 9.99 -28.99 -4.25
C LEU A 548 9.85 -29.66 -5.63
N VAL A 549 10.92 -30.27 -6.15
CA VAL A 549 10.86 -31.10 -7.37
C VAL A 549 9.89 -32.27 -7.19
N GLU A 550 9.98 -33.02 -6.08
CA GLU A 550 9.07 -34.13 -5.76
C GLU A 550 7.59 -33.68 -5.69
N VAL A 551 7.35 -32.48 -5.15
CA VAL A 551 6.00 -31.90 -5.05
C VAL A 551 5.41 -31.63 -6.44
N VAL A 552 6.17 -31.01 -7.34
CA VAL A 552 5.69 -30.70 -8.70
C VAL A 552 5.51 -31.98 -9.52
N GLU A 553 6.48 -32.89 -9.51
CA GLU A 553 6.38 -34.18 -10.22
C GLU A 553 5.20 -35.00 -9.69
N GLY A 554 5.01 -35.07 -8.37
CA GLY A 554 3.89 -35.77 -7.77
C GLY A 554 2.52 -35.18 -8.14
N ALA A 555 2.43 -33.86 -8.29
CA ALA A 555 1.21 -33.19 -8.75
C ALA A 555 0.88 -33.52 -10.21
N LEU A 556 1.88 -33.57 -11.10
CA LEU A 556 1.70 -33.94 -12.50
C LEU A 556 1.35 -35.44 -12.65
N GLU A 557 2.02 -36.31 -11.91
CA GLU A 557 1.83 -37.77 -12.02
C GLU A 557 0.51 -38.25 -11.44
N ARG A 558 0.07 -37.69 -10.30
CA ARG A 558 -1.07 -38.23 -9.54
C ARG A 558 -2.32 -37.36 -9.58
N LEU A 559 -2.16 -36.06 -9.82
CA LEU A 559 -3.23 -35.07 -9.65
C LEU A 559 -3.58 -34.34 -10.95
N GLY A 560 -2.96 -34.68 -12.07
CA GLY A 560 -3.27 -34.11 -13.37
C GLY A 560 -3.00 -32.60 -13.47
N ALA A 561 -1.97 -32.11 -12.79
CA ALA A 561 -1.55 -30.72 -12.92
C ALA A 561 -1.29 -30.34 -14.39
N LEU A 562 -1.63 -29.11 -14.77
CA LEU A 562 -1.50 -28.61 -16.15
C LEU A 562 -0.05 -28.24 -16.46
N GLN A 563 0.63 -27.64 -15.49
CA GLN A 563 2.00 -27.15 -15.58
C GLN A 563 2.58 -26.91 -14.20
N GLY A 564 3.91 -26.79 -14.14
CA GLY A 564 4.57 -26.24 -12.99
C GLY A 564 5.96 -25.72 -13.33
N PHE A 565 6.56 -24.97 -12.42
CA PHE A 565 7.94 -24.53 -12.54
C PHE A 565 8.59 -24.36 -11.17
N LEU A 566 9.92 -24.40 -11.19
CA LEU A 566 10.80 -24.08 -10.10
C LEU A 566 11.67 -22.92 -10.56
N ALA A 567 11.65 -21.81 -9.83
CA ALA A 567 12.38 -20.60 -10.18
C ALA A 567 13.03 -19.97 -8.96
N ARG A 568 14.09 -19.19 -9.20
CA ARG A 568 14.70 -18.36 -8.17
C ARG A 568 14.28 -16.91 -8.35
N TRP A 569 13.46 -16.41 -7.45
CA TRP A 569 12.90 -15.07 -7.51
C TRP A 569 13.30 -14.21 -6.31
N GLY A 570 13.23 -12.90 -6.48
CA GLY A 570 13.34 -11.92 -5.38
C GLY A 570 12.03 -11.71 -4.63
N THR A 571 10.92 -12.24 -5.14
CA THR A 571 9.59 -12.05 -4.54
C THR A 571 8.81 -13.36 -4.47
N ALA A 572 8.05 -13.53 -3.40
CA ALA A 572 7.07 -14.59 -3.27
C ALA A 572 5.72 -14.11 -3.85
N PRO A 573 4.96 -14.96 -4.55
CA PRO A 573 3.61 -14.63 -5.01
C PRO A 573 2.60 -14.81 -3.85
N SER A 574 2.83 -14.14 -2.71
CA SER A 574 2.03 -14.30 -1.48
C SER A 574 0.70 -13.53 -1.52
N ASN A 575 0.65 -12.44 -2.31
CA ASN A 575 -0.44 -11.47 -2.28
C ASN A 575 -1.43 -11.63 -3.45
N SER A 576 -1.06 -12.37 -4.49
CA SER A 576 -1.95 -12.71 -5.60
C SER A 576 -1.38 -13.91 -6.37
N LEU A 577 -2.26 -14.87 -6.68
CA LEU A 577 -1.96 -15.99 -7.58
C LEU A 577 -2.36 -15.68 -9.04
N ASP A 578 -2.96 -14.50 -9.29
CA ASP A 578 -3.46 -14.06 -10.59
C ASP A 578 -2.35 -13.83 -11.60
N THR A 579 -1.16 -13.45 -11.13
CA THR A 579 -0.03 -13.11 -12.01
C THR A 579 1.28 -13.52 -11.38
N THR A 580 2.16 -14.13 -12.17
CA THR A 580 3.55 -14.37 -11.79
C THR A 580 4.41 -13.13 -12.10
N PRO A 581 5.56 -12.93 -11.44
CA PRO A 581 6.53 -11.91 -11.85
C PRO A 581 6.98 -12.04 -13.32
N TYR A 582 6.98 -13.26 -13.85
CA TYR A 582 7.29 -13.53 -15.26
C TYR A 582 6.20 -12.97 -16.19
N GLU A 583 4.93 -13.20 -15.86
CA GLU A 583 3.78 -12.65 -16.58
C GLU A 583 3.79 -11.12 -16.54
N VAL A 584 4.05 -10.52 -15.37
CA VAL A 584 4.14 -9.06 -15.22
C VAL A 584 5.28 -8.50 -16.10
N ALA A 585 6.46 -9.13 -16.12
CA ALA A 585 7.56 -8.75 -17.01
C ALA A 585 7.18 -8.83 -18.50
N CYS A 586 6.34 -9.82 -18.85
CA CYS A 586 5.80 -9.96 -20.20
C CYS A 586 4.66 -8.98 -20.51
N GLY A 587 4.13 -8.23 -19.54
CA GLY A 587 3.00 -7.32 -19.73
C GLY A 587 1.63 -8.01 -19.63
N ILE A 588 1.57 -9.16 -18.96
CA ILE A 588 0.37 -9.98 -18.78
C ILE A 588 -0.13 -9.78 -17.36
N HIS A 589 -1.36 -9.27 -17.22
CA HIS A 589 -1.85 -8.81 -15.91
C HIS A 589 -3.12 -9.51 -15.41
N ARG A 590 -3.88 -10.22 -16.26
CA ARG A 590 -5.19 -10.81 -15.88
C ARG A 590 -5.53 -12.05 -16.72
N GLY A 591 -6.45 -12.86 -16.20
CA GLY A 591 -7.07 -13.97 -16.93
C GLY A 591 -6.19 -15.22 -17.06
N THR A 592 -5.02 -15.24 -16.42
CA THR A 592 -4.06 -16.36 -16.53
C THR A 592 -4.52 -17.61 -15.76
N LEU A 593 -5.46 -17.42 -14.83
CA LEU A 593 -6.13 -18.48 -14.07
C LEU A 593 -7.28 -19.15 -14.82
N ARG A 594 -7.62 -18.72 -16.04
CA ARG A 594 -8.64 -19.41 -16.82
C ARG A 594 -8.10 -20.76 -17.30
N PRO A 595 -8.87 -21.86 -17.21
CA PRO A 595 -8.45 -23.17 -17.73
C PRO A 595 -8.02 -23.12 -19.19
N SER A 596 -8.70 -22.32 -20.02
CA SER A 596 -8.34 -22.11 -21.43
C SER A 596 -6.98 -21.44 -21.61
N TRP A 597 -6.59 -20.53 -20.71
CA TRP A 597 -5.27 -19.92 -20.70
C TRP A 597 -4.22 -20.90 -20.20
N ALA A 598 -4.42 -21.48 -19.01
CA ALA A 598 -3.45 -22.34 -18.35
C ALA A 598 -3.17 -23.67 -19.08
N SER A 599 -4.09 -24.12 -19.93
CA SER A 599 -3.89 -25.28 -20.81
C SER A 599 -3.18 -24.94 -22.13
N ARG A 600 -3.10 -23.64 -22.48
CA ARG A 600 -2.53 -23.15 -23.74
C ARG A 600 -1.16 -22.49 -23.57
N TRP A 601 -0.97 -21.76 -22.48
CA TRP A 601 0.21 -20.92 -22.23
C TRP A 601 0.89 -21.26 -20.92
N LEU A 602 2.22 -21.25 -20.91
CA LEU A 602 3.02 -21.33 -19.69
C LEU A 602 2.90 -20.03 -18.90
N ARG A 603 2.76 -20.16 -17.58
CA ARG A 603 2.73 -19.03 -16.64
C ARG A 603 4.12 -18.50 -16.28
N ALA A 604 5.15 -19.32 -16.47
CA ALA A 604 6.55 -18.91 -16.45
C ALA A 604 7.43 -19.99 -17.09
N VAL A 605 8.64 -19.61 -17.48
CA VAL A 605 9.75 -20.56 -17.66
C VAL A 605 10.61 -20.50 -16.39
N GLY A 606 10.67 -21.63 -15.68
CA GLY A 606 11.42 -21.74 -14.43
C GLY A 606 12.92 -21.60 -14.68
N SER A 607 13.59 -20.78 -13.86
CA SER A 607 15.04 -20.63 -13.93
C SER A 607 15.81 -21.90 -13.53
N GLU A 608 15.14 -22.82 -12.83
CA GLU A 608 15.68 -24.12 -12.44
C GLU A 608 15.07 -25.22 -13.31
N VAL A 609 13.74 -25.37 -13.25
CA VAL A 609 13.03 -26.48 -13.91
C VAL A 609 11.66 -26.01 -14.37
N THR A 610 11.24 -26.44 -15.56
CA THR A 610 9.89 -26.24 -16.08
C THR A 610 9.24 -27.58 -16.36
N TRP A 611 7.99 -27.75 -15.96
CA TRP A 611 7.19 -28.93 -16.26
C TRP A 611 5.98 -28.58 -17.12
N ILE A 612 5.77 -29.38 -18.16
CA ILE A 612 4.76 -29.17 -19.19
C ILE A 612 3.82 -30.37 -19.15
N GLY A 613 2.58 -30.18 -18.71
CA GLY A 613 1.57 -31.24 -18.69
C GLY A 613 0.96 -31.51 -20.07
N ALA A 614 0.14 -32.56 -20.16
CA ALA A 614 -0.41 -33.05 -21.42
C ALA A 614 -1.10 -32.00 -22.30
N PRO A 615 -1.95 -31.09 -21.78
CA PRO A 615 -2.62 -30.09 -22.62
C PRO A 615 -1.64 -29.17 -23.35
N LEU A 616 -0.57 -28.73 -22.67
CA LEU A 616 0.47 -27.89 -23.27
C LEU A 616 1.37 -28.69 -24.21
N LEU A 617 1.65 -29.97 -23.91
CA LEU A 617 2.46 -30.82 -24.77
C LEU A 617 1.86 -31.02 -26.17
N ALA A 618 0.53 -30.97 -26.28
CA ALA A 618 -0.18 -31.04 -27.56
C ALA A 618 0.10 -29.83 -28.47
N HIS A 619 0.64 -28.74 -27.91
CA HIS A 619 1.02 -27.53 -28.64
C HIS A 619 2.51 -27.46 -29.00
N LEU A 620 3.33 -28.43 -28.55
CA LEU A 620 4.73 -28.54 -28.94
C LEU A 620 4.92 -29.50 -30.11
N ASP A 621 5.27 -28.94 -31.27
CA ASP A 621 5.67 -29.70 -32.45
C ASP A 621 7.00 -30.44 -32.28
N ALA A 622 7.31 -31.35 -33.22
CA ALA A 622 8.52 -32.16 -33.17
C ALA A 622 9.81 -31.31 -33.21
N ALA A 623 9.80 -30.21 -33.96
CA ALA A 623 10.95 -29.32 -34.09
C ALA A 623 11.26 -28.57 -32.80
N SER A 624 10.23 -28.11 -32.08
CA SER A 624 10.36 -27.48 -30.77
C SER A 624 10.88 -28.46 -29.72
N ARG A 625 10.39 -29.71 -29.75
CA ARG A 625 10.90 -30.79 -28.89
C ARG A 625 12.36 -31.13 -29.16
N GLU A 626 12.76 -31.17 -30.43
CA GLU A 626 14.16 -31.39 -30.82
C GLU A 626 15.05 -30.23 -30.35
N ARG A 627 14.63 -28.97 -30.57
CA ARG A 627 15.34 -27.79 -30.05
C ARG A 627 15.47 -27.83 -28.53
N LEU A 628 14.41 -28.19 -27.80
CA LEU A 628 14.46 -28.36 -26.35
C LEU A 628 15.54 -29.35 -25.92
N ALA A 629 15.62 -30.51 -26.58
CA ALA A 629 16.63 -31.52 -26.27
C ALA A 629 18.08 -31.06 -26.57
N GLN A 630 18.26 -30.03 -27.40
CA GLN A 630 19.56 -29.42 -27.67
C GLN A 630 20.00 -28.47 -26.55
N VAL A 631 19.07 -27.72 -25.95
CA VAL A 631 19.38 -26.63 -24.99
C VAL A 631 19.06 -26.98 -23.52
N ALA A 632 18.39 -28.11 -23.27
CA ALA A 632 17.96 -28.53 -21.95
C ALA A 632 18.08 -30.05 -21.75
N ASP A 633 18.15 -30.46 -20.49
CA ASP A 633 17.96 -31.83 -20.08
C ASP A 633 16.47 -32.11 -19.97
N VAL A 634 15.99 -32.97 -20.86
CA VAL A 634 14.57 -33.26 -21.05
C VAL A 634 14.26 -34.66 -20.53
N ARG A 635 13.32 -34.76 -19.59
CA ARG A 635 12.83 -36.03 -19.05
C ARG A 635 11.33 -36.13 -19.26
N ALA A 636 10.88 -37.19 -19.93
CA ALA A 636 9.46 -37.48 -20.10
C ALA A 636 8.92 -38.31 -18.92
N GLY A 637 7.76 -37.91 -18.40
CA GLY A 637 6.87 -38.76 -17.61
C GLY A 637 5.79 -39.38 -18.50
N THR A 638 4.75 -39.96 -17.90
CA THR A 638 3.64 -40.58 -18.65
C THR A 638 2.89 -39.57 -19.52
N GLU A 639 2.59 -38.40 -18.95
CA GLU A 639 1.77 -37.35 -19.60
C GLU A 639 2.35 -35.94 -19.39
N TRP A 640 3.63 -35.84 -19.09
CA TRP A 640 4.30 -34.58 -18.85
C TRP A 640 5.76 -34.61 -19.28
N LEU A 641 6.35 -33.43 -19.43
CA LEU A 641 7.76 -33.23 -19.79
C LEU A 641 8.42 -32.31 -18.77
N ARG A 642 9.55 -32.74 -18.20
CA ARG A 642 10.45 -31.89 -17.40
C ARG A 642 11.56 -31.36 -18.29
N VAL A 643 11.81 -30.06 -18.17
CA VAL A 643 12.82 -29.30 -18.90
C VAL A 643 13.70 -28.59 -17.88
N GLU A 644 14.98 -28.95 -17.81
CA GLU A 644 15.97 -28.35 -16.92
C GLU A 644 17.11 -27.77 -17.75
N ALA A 645 17.50 -26.53 -17.47
CA ALA A 645 18.55 -25.86 -18.23
C ALA A 645 19.88 -26.60 -18.05
N ARG A 646 20.60 -26.84 -19.16
CA ARG A 646 21.97 -27.37 -19.06
C ARG A 646 22.91 -26.31 -18.49
N PRO A 647 23.96 -26.69 -17.75
CA PRO A 647 24.97 -25.74 -17.29
C PRO A 647 25.54 -24.93 -18.47
N GLY A 648 25.40 -23.61 -18.41
CA GLY A 648 25.90 -22.67 -19.43
C GLY A 648 24.89 -22.28 -20.52
N GLU A 649 23.76 -22.97 -20.63
CA GLU A 649 22.68 -22.57 -21.54
C GLU A 649 21.86 -21.42 -20.95
N SER A 650 21.47 -20.47 -21.80
CA SER A 650 20.67 -19.33 -21.36
C SER A 650 19.18 -19.67 -21.32
N LEU A 651 18.45 -19.10 -20.35
CA LEU A 651 16.99 -19.23 -20.30
C LEU A 651 16.32 -18.74 -21.60
N THR A 652 16.92 -17.75 -22.27
CA THR A 652 16.44 -17.24 -23.56
C THR A 652 16.37 -18.33 -24.64
N GLU A 653 17.33 -19.27 -24.70
CA GLU A 653 17.26 -20.35 -25.69
C GLU A 653 16.16 -21.37 -25.36
N ILE A 654 15.94 -21.64 -24.07
CA ILE A 654 14.83 -22.47 -23.61
C ILE A 654 13.50 -21.80 -23.97
N GLU A 655 13.35 -20.50 -23.70
CA GLU A 655 12.16 -19.75 -24.08
C GLU A 655 11.89 -19.77 -25.57
N ARG A 656 12.93 -19.67 -26.42
CA ARG A 656 12.78 -19.79 -27.88
C ARG A 656 12.32 -21.18 -28.28
N ALA A 657 12.84 -22.22 -27.63
CA ALA A 657 12.39 -23.59 -27.86
C ALA A 657 10.94 -23.82 -27.37
N LEU A 658 10.50 -23.06 -26.36
CA LEU A 658 9.14 -23.05 -25.82
C LEU A 658 8.23 -21.96 -26.41
N ALA A 659 8.65 -21.23 -27.45
CA ALA A 659 7.95 -20.02 -27.90
C ALA A 659 6.48 -20.24 -28.29
N ALA A 660 6.12 -21.46 -28.72
CA ALA A 660 4.75 -21.88 -29.04
C ALA A 660 3.83 -22.03 -27.80
N LEU A 661 4.41 -22.09 -26.61
CA LEU A 661 3.71 -22.13 -25.31
C LEU A 661 3.82 -20.79 -24.56
N LEU A 662 4.45 -19.78 -25.14
CA LEU A 662 4.51 -18.45 -24.56
C LEU A 662 3.53 -17.55 -25.32
N PRO A 663 2.66 -16.81 -24.61
CA PRO A 663 1.65 -15.98 -25.24
C PRO A 663 2.32 -14.92 -26.12
N GLU A 664 1.75 -14.70 -27.31
CA GLU A 664 2.12 -13.57 -28.16
C GLU A 664 1.46 -12.31 -27.60
N ARG A 665 2.16 -11.18 -27.72
CA ARG A 665 1.65 -9.87 -27.29
C ARG A 665 0.59 -9.35 -28.24
#